data_AF-A0A819E5R9-F1
#
_entry.id   AF-A0A819E5R9-F1
#
_cell.length_a   1.000
_cell.length_b   1.000
_cell.length_c   1.000
_cell.angle_alpha   90.00
_cell.angle_beta   90.00
_cell.angle_gamma   90.00
#
_symmetry.space_group_name_H-M   'P 1'
#
loop_
_entity.id
_entity.type
_entity.pdbx_description
1 polymer ?
#
loop_
_entity_poly.entity_id
_entity_poly.type
_entity_poly.pdbx_seq_one_letter_code
_entity_poly.pdbx_strand_id
1 'polypeptide(L)'
;MWQEENINPTNIITGSFINPYSLFVTLNGDIYIDDGEQNGRVQKWIAETNTFVTVMRVSLSCWGLFVDINDTLYCSIQYRGQVVKRSLNDAVMTSNRVAAGTDFPGSTSNQLSGPRGIFVDVNLDLYVADFNNNRVQLFQLGESNGITVAGNTSLNPTITLRGPSGIVLDTEKYLFIVDQHNHRIVGSGLNGFRCLVGCYGYGSQSNQLFRPASFSFDPYGNMFVTDTENHRIQKFLLMKDSFAVSFNQPKFCSTAIRNSNGITFADRSIVGRFPTAIFVNKNNTVYVANRENNTILMWHEESVNPTKIISGNFTNPYSLFVTLNGDIYIDDGKENDRVQKWSAETNNFITVMNVESSCWGLFVDISDTLYCSLYNHHQVVKRSLNDPVMNSNRVAAGTGINGSDSNQLARPHGIFVDVNLDLYVADCGNDRVQLFQPGESNGITLAGSLTYPTTISLDCPSGIVLDAERYLFIVDQNNHRIVGSNLDGFRCLIGCYGMGSQSNQLNNPFSFSFDHSGNMFITDQFNSRIQEFKYLRRLCVKAIKSGYYSFRVSGAIDPYGSIYKNKFNPLHPLENLLNQDYVRDSHMQLKLDIYLDVDIIYVLVMTTFDSKVTGGFSIVVLGENEVILDRLSTPVNIQLKYSLKLTDDSPTYYRDCQVPHCHYETLQIHVNTTGSYILWSKSNTDAYGYIYKNDFNPLKASENLLLSHGGPKQSSCVIGDQCNVYMKGIGLTLDDILRDELQPNTVLNNQSFSIKLSAGLTIIMFVAGLINSILSFITFQHKDSQQVGCGMYLLASSITSLLAISMFIIKFWFVVLTHINVSTSLSVLRGGCASIEPILKLFLYLDGWLNACVAVERATLIFKGVNFDKKKSKFIARQTILILPFCIFGTLIHELAFRRLFVYEAAPGMIKPIGSAEICKKKELGICYMKLQISLLKDFIRWHNKSA
;
A
#
# COMPACT_ATOMS: atom_id res chain seq x y z
N MET A 1 14.39 -36.10 3.76
CA MET A 1 13.51 -34.93 4.03
C MET A 1 13.31 -34.81 5.53
N TRP A 2 13.35 -33.60 6.10
CA TRP A 2 13.12 -33.35 7.53
C TRP A 2 11.83 -32.53 7.66
N GLN A 3 11.04 -32.74 8.72
CA GLN A 3 9.93 -31.86 9.10
C GLN A 3 10.32 -31.07 10.35
N GLU A 4 9.80 -29.85 10.51
CA GLU A 4 10.30 -28.81 11.42
C GLU A 4 10.45 -29.23 12.90
N GLU A 5 9.80 -30.31 13.33
CA GLU A 5 9.81 -30.84 14.70
C GLU A 5 10.57 -32.15 14.88
N ASN A 6 11.14 -32.73 13.81
CA ASN A 6 11.78 -34.04 13.87
C ASN A 6 13.26 -33.96 13.45
N ILE A 7 14.16 -34.33 14.37
CA ILE A 7 15.61 -34.39 14.15
C ILE A 7 15.98 -35.57 13.23
N ASN A 8 15.07 -36.53 13.06
CA ASN A 8 15.25 -37.66 12.15
C ASN A 8 14.60 -37.39 10.80
N PRO A 9 15.22 -37.84 9.69
CA PRO A 9 14.62 -37.72 8.37
C PRO A 9 13.30 -38.50 8.31
N THR A 10 12.24 -37.82 7.91
CA THR A 10 10.89 -38.40 7.75
C THR A 10 10.76 -39.24 6.49
N ASN A 11 11.63 -39.03 5.50
CA ASN A 11 11.67 -39.80 4.27
C ASN A 11 13.10 -39.85 3.71
N ILE A 12 13.50 -41.03 3.22
CA ILE A 12 14.82 -41.29 2.64
C ILE A 12 14.64 -41.58 1.15
N ILE A 13 15.11 -40.66 0.30
CA ILE A 13 15.18 -40.86 -1.14
C ILE A 13 16.55 -41.44 -1.45
N THR A 14 16.59 -42.62 -2.05
CA THR A 14 17.85 -43.30 -2.40
C THR A 14 18.06 -43.25 -3.91
N GLY A 15 19.28 -42.95 -4.32
CA GLY A 15 19.71 -42.97 -5.71
C GLY A 15 21.17 -43.40 -5.79
N SER A 16 21.57 -43.96 -6.92
CA SER A 16 22.96 -44.38 -7.16
C SER A 16 23.78 -43.19 -7.69
N PHE A 17 24.11 -42.25 -6.81
CA PHE A 17 24.95 -41.08 -7.13
C PHE A 17 26.41 -41.34 -6.80
N ILE A 18 27.32 -40.81 -7.60
CA ILE A 18 28.76 -40.87 -7.32
C ILE A 18 29.23 -39.46 -6.97
N ASN A 19 29.52 -39.20 -5.68
CA ASN A 19 30.03 -37.91 -5.19
C ASN A 19 29.20 -36.67 -5.61
N PRO A 20 27.92 -36.56 -5.18
CA PRO A 20 27.10 -35.39 -5.48
C PRO A 20 27.62 -34.14 -4.74
N TYR A 21 27.85 -33.04 -5.46
CA TYR A 21 28.34 -31.79 -4.87
C TYR A 21 27.24 -30.76 -4.55
N SER A 22 26.13 -30.80 -5.29
CA SER A 22 25.08 -29.79 -5.18
C SER A 22 23.68 -30.38 -5.37
N LEU A 23 22.72 -29.69 -4.76
CA LEU A 23 21.31 -30.04 -4.72
C LEU A 23 20.51 -28.74 -4.82
N PHE A 24 19.43 -28.76 -5.58
CA PHE A 24 18.45 -27.67 -5.60
C PHE A 24 17.04 -28.24 -5.55
N VAL A 25 16.15 -27.55 -4.83
CA VAL A 25 14.73 -27.93 -4.73
C VAL A 25 13.88 -26.75 -5.18
N THR A 26 12.98 -26.97 -6.14
CA THR A 26 12.08 -25.90 -6.62
C THR A 26 10.89 -25.71 -5.68
N LEU A 27 10.17 -24.60 -5.85
CA LEU A 27 8.93 -24.32 -5.12
C LEU A 27 7.86 -25.41 -5.28
N ASN A 28 7.88 -26.14 -6.41
CA ASN A 28 6.95 -27.23 -6.69
C ASN A 28 7.41 -28.56 -6.06
N GLY A 29 8.54 -28.57 -5.34
CA GLY A 29 9.09 -29.77 -4.69
C GLY A 29 9.94 -30.65 -5.61
N ASP A 30 10.26 -30.20 -6.83
CA ASP A 30 11.18 -30.94 -7.70
C ASP A 30 12.60 -30.89 -7.15
N ILE A 31 13.26 -32.04 -7.10
CA ILE A 31 14.63 -32.16 -6.58
C ILE A 31 15.59 -32.39 -7.74
N TYR A 32 16.61 -31.53 -7.85
CA TYR A 32 17.68 -31.60 -8.83
C TYR A 32 19.00 -31.85 -8.12
N ILE A 33 19.73 -32.89 -8.53
CA ILE A 33 20.99 -33.30 -7.90
C ILE A 33 22.07 -33.54 -8.96
N ASP A 34 23.28 -33.09 -8.65
CA ASP A 34 24.49 -33.43 -9.41
C ASP A 34 24.87 -34.90 -9.18
N ASP A 35 25.26 -35.61 -10.23
CA ASP A 35 25.74 -37.00 -10.17
C ASP A 35 27.26 -37.10 -10.37
N GLY A 36 27.99 -36.08 -9.89
CA GLY A 36 29.44 -36.05 -9.83
C GLY A 36 30.21 -36.20 -11.13
N GLU A 37 31.54 -36.22 -11.00
CA GLU A 37 32.48 -36.02 -12.10
C GLU A 37 32.54 -37.22 -13.04
N GLN A 38 32.29 -38.43 -12.53
CA GLN A 38 32.38 -39.67 -13.32
C GLN A 38 31.17 -39.86 -14.25
N ASN A 39 29.99 -39.36 -13.88
CA ASN A 39 28.77 -39.49 -14.70
C ASN A 39 28.42 -38.23 -15.48
N GLY A 40 28.91 -37.05 -15.06
CA GLY A 40 28.78 -35.79 -15.82
C GLY A 40 27.33 -35.42 -16.14
N ARG A 41 26.43 -35.54 -15.17
CA ARG A 41 25.00 -35.28 -15.39
C ARG A 41 24.30 -34.72 -14.16
N VAL A 42 23.27 -33.93 -14.40
CA VAL A 42 22.30 -33.49 -13.39
C VAL A 42 21.03 -34.29 -13.56
N GLN A 43 20.53 -34.83 -12.45
CA GLN A 43 19.34 -35.66 -12.41
C GLN A 43 18.20 -34.94 -11.69
N LYS A 44 16.97 -35.09 -12.19
CA LYS A 44 15.73 -34.67 -11.55
C LYS A 44 15.05 -35.89 -10.93
N TRP A 45 14.62 -35.79 -9.69
CA TRP A 45 13.79 -36.78 -9.03
C TRP A 45 12.33 -36.67 -9.48
N ILE A 46 11.71 -37.80 -9.80
CA ILE A 46 10.30 -37.92 -10.17
C ILE A 46 9.55 -38.57 -9.00
N ALA A 47 8.70 -37.78 -8.33
CA ALA A 47 8.04 -38.19 -7.10
C ALA A 47 7.11 -39.39 -7.29
N GLU A 48 6.39 -39.45 -8.41
CA GLU A 48 5.38 -40.50 -8.67
C GLU A 48 6.00 -41.88 -8.85
N THR A 49 7.19 -41.93 -9.45
CA THR A 49 7.89 -43.18 -9.76
C THR A 49 9.03 -43.48 -8.80
N ASN A 50 9.40 -42.50 -7.97
CA ASN A 50 10.59 -42.51 -7.13
C ASN A 50 11.88 -42.85 -7.93
N THR A 51 11.97 -42.35 -9.16
CA THR A 51 13.13 -42.55 -10.03
C THR A 51 13.82 -41.22 -10.35
N PHE A 52 15.05 -41.29 -10.85
CA PHE A 52 15.79 -40.12 -11.30
C PHE A 52 15.97 -40.13 -12.81
N VAL A 53 15.74 -38.98 -13.43
CA VAL A 53 15.90 -38.78 -14.88
C VAL A 53 16.96 -37.74 -15.17
N THR A 54 17.79 -37.98 -16.20
CA THR A 54 18.82 -37.02 -16.60
C THR A 54 18.20 -35.81 -17.29
N VAL A 55 18.42 -34.62 -16.73
CA VAL A 55 17.89 -33.35 -17.25
C VAL A 55 18.98 -32.45 -17.82
N MET A 56 20.25 -32.70 -17.50
CA MET A 56 21.38 -31.98 -18.07
C MET A 56 22.59 -32.90 -18.13
N ARG A 57 23.38 -32.81 -19.21
CA ARG A 57 24.71 -33.44 -19.29
C ARG A 57 25.76 -32.35 -19.23
N VAL A 58 26.75 -32.51 -18.40
CA VAL A 58 27.81 -31.54 -18.14
C VAL A 58 29.16 -32.23 -18.27
N SER A 59 30.18 -31.49 -18.66
CA SER A 59 31.51 -32.06 -18.88
C SER A 59 32.23 -32.43 -17.59
N LEU A 60 31.82 -31.86 -16.45
CA LEU A 60 32.36 -32.04 -15.09
C LEU A 60 31.24 -31.78 -14.07
N SER A 61 31.50 -32.01 -12.78
CA SER A 61 30.55 -31.79 -11.67
C SER A 61 30.01 -30.36 -11.59
N CYS A 62 28.73 -30.25 -11.21
CA CYS A 62 28.09 -29.00 -10.84
C CYS A 62 28.32 -28.69 -9.36
N TRP A 63 29.05 -27.62 -9.09
CA TRP A 63 29.32 -27.17 -7.71
C TRP A 63 28.22 -26.31 -7.12
N GLY A 64 27.36 -25.75 -7.97
CA GLY A 64 26.15 -25.03 -7.64
C GLY A 64 25.10 -25.32 -8.69
N LEU A 65 23.87 -25.56 -8.25
CA LEU A 65 22.69 -25.77 -9.08
C LEU A 65 21.63 -24.74 -8.70
N PHE A 66 20.91 -24.25 -9.72
CA PHE A 66 19.77 -23.37 -9.53
C PHE A 66 18.79 -23.55 -10.68
N VAL A 67 17.49 -23.50 -10.42
CA VAL A 67 16.45 -23.47 -11.45
C VAL A 67 15.71 -22.15 -11.31
N ASP A 68 15.69 -21.36 -12.39
CA ASP A 68 15.00 -20.05 -12.39
C ASP A 68 13.49 -20.18 -12.62
N ILE A 69 12.79 -19.05 -12.54
CA ILE A 69 11.33 -18.95 -12.72
C ILE A 69 10.83 -19.35 -14.13
N ASN A 70 11.74 -19.48 -15.10
CA ASN A 70 11.44 -19.87 -16.48
C ASN A 70 11.83 -21.33 -16.76
N ASP A 71 12.01 -22.14 -15.71
CA ASP A 71 12.46 -23.53 -15.79
C ASP A 71 13.79 -23.67 -16.54
N THR A 72 14.72 -22.72 -16.35
CA THR A 72 16.10 -22.85 -16.83
C THR A 72 16.99 -23.34 -15.71
N LEU A 73 17.67 -24.45 -15.94
CA LEU A 73 18.63 -25.06 -15.02
C LEU A 73 20.03 -24.48 -15.27
N TYR A 74 20.66 -24.01 -14.20
CA TYR A 74 22.01 -23.47 -14.18
C TYR A 74 22.94 -24.41 -13.40
N CYS A 75 24.18 -24.52 -13.86
CA CYS A 75 25.23 -25.32 -13.25
C CYS A 75 26.56 -24.56 -13.29
N SER A 76 27.20 -24.37 -12.14
CA SER A 76 28.56 -23.84 -12.06
C SER A 76 29.60 -24.95 -12.19
N ILE A 77 30.55 -24.75 -13.10
CA ILE A 77 31.62 -25.70 -13.41
C ILE A 77 32.93 -25.12 -12.90
N GLN A 78 33.33 -25.54 -11.69
CA GLN A 78 34.48 -24.98 -10.97
C GLN A 78 35.77 -24.94 -11.81
N TYR A 79 36.17 -26.07 -12.40
CA TYR A 79 37.45 -26.19 -13.11
C TYR A 79 37.52 -25.45 -14.45
N ARG A 80 36.36 -25.18 -15.07
CA ARG A 80 36.28 -24.44 -16.34
C ARG A 80 36.04 -22.94 -16.13
N GLY A 81 35.82 -22.47 -14.90
CA GLY A 81 35.62 -21.04 -14.66
C GLY A 81 34.38 -20.49 -15.37
N GLN A 82 33.29 -21.25 -15.41
CA GLN A 82 32.05 -20.84 -16.07
C GLN A 82 30.80 -21.37 -15.37
N VAL A 83 29.68 -20.71 -15.64
CA VAL A 83 28.34 -21.19 -15.33
C VAL A 83 27.64 -21.48 -16.65
N VAL A 84 27.08 -22.68 -16.78
CA VAL A 84 26.32 -23.10 -17.96
C VAL A 84 24.83 -23.19 -17.62
N LYS A 85 23.96 -22.99 -18.60
CA LYS A 85 22.51 -23.05 -18.44
C LYS A 85 21.83 -23.83 -19.57
N ARG A 86 20.65 -24.37 -19.26
CA ARG A 86 19.79 -25.11 -20.19
C ARG A 86 18.32 -24.94 -19.83
N SER A 87 17.45 -24.70 -20.82
CA SER A 87 16.01 -24.73 -20.61
C SER A 87 15.52 -26.17 -20.43
N LEU A 88 14.70 -26.41 -19.40
CA LEU A 88 14.06 -27.70 -19.15
C LEU A 88 12.85 -27.94 -20.06
N ASN A 89 12.36 -26.90 -20.72
CA ASN A 89 11.26 -26.98 -21.70
C ASN A 89 11.72 -27.48 -23.09
N ASP A 90 13.03 -27.54 -23.32
CA ASP A 90 13.58 -28.07 -24.57
C ASP A 90 13.43 -29.59 -24.62
N ALA A 91 12.52 -30.07 -25.49
CA ALA A 91 12.23 -31.49 -25.71
C ALA A 91 13.45 -32.30 -26.21
N VAL A 92 14.45 -31.61 -26.78
CA VAL A 92 15.73 -32.20 -27.22
C VAL A 92 16.81 -31.74 -26.25
N MET A 93 17.65 -32.66 -25.75
CA MET A 93 18.88 -32.29 -25.02
C MET A 93 19.87 -31.61 -25.96
N THR A 94 19.63 -30.34 -26.28
CA THR A 94 20.58 -29.49 -27.01
C THR A 94 21.77 -29.13 -26.11
N SER A 95 22.87 -28.67 -26.72
CA SER A 95 24.09 -28.29 -25.99
C SER A 95 23.83 -27.17 -24.99
N ASN A 96 24.39 -27.29 -23.78
CA ASN A 96 24.33 -26.24 -22.77
C ASN A 96 24.90 -24.92 -23.30
N ARG A 97 24.31 -23.80 -22.90
CA ARG A 97 24.82 -22.46 -23.23
C ARG A 97 25.60 -21.89 -22.05
N VAL A 98 26.61 -21.08 -22.33
CA VAL A 98 27.33 -20.34 -21.28
C VAL A 98 26.43 -19.22 -20.77
N ALA A 99 26.26 -19.15 -19.45
CA ALA A 99 25.55 -18.09 -18.75
C ALA A 99 26.52 -17.02 -18.22
N ALA A 100 27.70 -17.44 -17.73
CA ALA A 100 28.75 -16.55 -17.24
C ALA A 100 30.13 -17.23 -17.33
N GLY A 101 31.21 -16.44 -17.42
CA GLY A 101 32.57 -16.95 -17.57
C GLY A 101 32.98 -17.23 -19.02
N THR A 102 34.23 -17.65 -19.23
CA THR A 102 34.82 -17.81 -20.59
C THR A 102 35.36 -19.22 -20.88
N ASP A 103 34.93 -20.24 -20.13
CA ASP A 103 35.46 -21.62 -20.19
C ASP A 103 36.96 -21.74 -19.81
N PHE A 104 37.57 -20.63 -19.37
CA PHE A 104 38.91 -20.53 -18.82
C PHE A 104 38.89 -19.76 -17.49
N PRO A 105 39.49 -20.29 -16.42
CA PRO A 105 39.59 -19.60 -15.14
C PRO A 105 40.37 -18.28 -15.22
N GLY A 106 39.87 -17.23 -14.60
CA GLY A 106 40.54 -15.92 -14.55
C GLY A 106 39.86 -14.92 -13.62
N SER A 107 40.36 -13.68 -13.59
CA SER A 107 39.95 -12.65 -12.61
C SER A 107 39.38 -11.37 -13.22
N THR A 108 39.34 -11.23 -14.56
CA THR A 108 38.70 -10.10 -15.23
C THR A 108 37.18 -10.10 -15.00
N SER A 109 36.48 -9.02 -15.37
CA SER A 109 35.03 -8.87 -15.15
C SER A 109 34.19 -9.98 -15.80
N ASN A 110 34.60 -10.46 -16.98
CA ASN A 110 33.93 -11.55 -17.70
C ASN A 110 34.44 -12.96 -17.34
N GLN A 111 35.45 -13.08 -16.47
CA GLN A 111 36.04 -14.36 -16.07
C GLN A 111 35.69 -14.73 -14.63
N LEU A 112 35.65 -16.03 -14.37
CA LEU A 112 35.40 -16.61 -13.06
C LEU A 112 36.53 -17.60 -12.75
N SER A 113 36.88 -17.77 -11.48
CA SER A 113 37.87 -18.75 -11.01
C SER A 113 37.26 -19.60 -9.90
N GLY A 114 36.97 -20.86 -10.23
CA GLY A 114 36.35 -21.80 -9.32
C GLY A 114 34.93 -21.42 -8.88
N PRO A 115 34.00 -21.06 -9.79
CA PRO A 115 32.65 -20.68 -9.40
C PRO A 115 31.95 -21.81 -8.63
N ARG A 116 31.31 -21.47 -7.50
CA ARG A 116 30.58 -22.41 -6.63
C ARG A 116 29.09 -22.06 -6.56
N GLY A 117 28.60 -21.60 -5.41
CA GLY A 117 27.20 -21.22 -5.21
C GLY A 117 26.75 -20.20 -6.26
N ILE A 118 25.55 -20.44 -6.78
CA ILE A 118 24.89 -19.58 -7.76
C ILE A 118 23.47 -19.29 -7.31
N PHE A 119 22.98 -18.12 -7.66
CA PHE A 119 21.59 -17.71 -7.43
C PHE A 119 21.12 -16.87 -8.61
N VAL A 120 19.90 -17.11 -9.09
CA VAL A 120 19.29 -16.31 -10.16
C VAL A 120 18.07 -15.60 -9.58
N ASP A 121 18.04 -14.28 -9.70
CA ASP A 121 16.92 -13.48 -9.18
C ASP A 121 15.71 -13.47 -10.12
N VAL A 122 14.63 -12.80 -9.70
CA VAL A 122 13.39 -12.70 -10.49
C VAL A 122 13.54 -11.89 -11.79
N ASN A 123 14.59 -11.08 -11.92
CA ASN A 123 14.93 -10.35 -13.14
C ASN A 123 15.82 -11.18 -14.08
N LEU A 124 16.15 -12.41 -13.66
CA LEU A 124 17.08 -13.33 -14.32
C LEU A 124 18.54 -12.88 -14.27
N ASP A 125 18.89 -12.06 -13.27
CA ASP A 125 20.27 -11.69 -13.00
C ASP A 125 20.97 -12.80 -12.21
N LEU A 126 22.18 -13.18 -12.63
CA LEU A 126 22.94 -14.30 -12.09
C LEU A 126 24.03 -13.84 -11.12
N TYR A 127 23.93 -14.27 -9.88
CA TYR A 127 24.94 -14.09 -8.84
C TYR A 127 25.81 -15.33 -8.74
N VAL A 128 27.13 -15.14 -8.76
CA VAL A 128 28.11 -16.24 -8.76
C VAL A 128 29.14 -16.03 -7.65
N ALA A 129 29.30 -17.05 -6.80
CA ALA A 129 30.36 -17.13 -5.81
C ALA A 129 31.67 -17.47 -6.54
N ASP A 130 32.47 -16.44 -6.83
CA ASP A 130 33.74 -16.57 -7.53
C ASP A 130 34.84 -16.93 -6.51
N PHE A 131 34.81 -18.20 -6.09
CA PHE A 131 35.45 -18.72 -4.88
C PHE A 131 36.94 -18.37 -4.79
N ASN A 132 37.73 -18.64 -5.83
CA ASN A 132 39.18 -18.42 -5.78
C ASN A 132 39.55 -16.94 -5.88
N ASN A 133 38.69 -16.13 -6.50
CA ASN A 133 38.88 -14.68 -6.59
C ASN A 133 38.35 -13.93 -5.34
N ASN A 134 37.78 -14.64 -4.36
CA ASN A 134 37.29 -14.08 -3.11
C ASN A 134 36.24 -12.96 -3.30
N ARG A 135 35.34 -13.14 -4.28
CA ARG A 135 34.32 -12.14 -4.62
C ARG A 135 32.99 -12.79 -5.02
N VAL A 136 31.95 -11.99 -5.05
CA VAL A 136 30.66 -12.33 -5.68
C VAL A 136 30.45 -11.44 -6.89
N GLN A 137 30.20 -12.08 -8.03
CA GLN A 137 29.95 -11.41 -9.31
C GLN A 137 28.47 -11.46 -9.68
N LEU A 138 27.93 -10.33 -10.12
CA LEU A 138 26.59 -10.18 -10.67
C LEU A 138 26.67 -10.05 -12.20
N PHE A 139 26.05 -10.97 -12.92
CA PHE A 139 25.87 -10.91 -14.38
C PHE A 139 24.42 -10.57 -14.67
N GLN A 140 24.18 -9.34 -15.15
CA GLN A 140 22.84 -8.92 -15.56
C GLN A 140 22.40 -9.67 -16.82
N LEU A 141 21.09 -9.88 -16.99
CA LEU A 141 20.57 -10.66 -18.12
C LEU A 141 21.05 -10.11 -19.48
N GLY A 142 21.83 -10.92 -20.19
CA GLY A 142 22.36 -10.59 -21.52
C GLY A 142 23.75 -9.94 -21.52
N GLU A 143 24.24 -9.55 -20.35
CA GLU A 143 25.58 -8.99 -20.19
C GLU A 143 26.64 -10.09 -19.99
N SER A 144 27.83 -9.87 -20.58
CA SER A 144 28.96 -10.80 -20.46
C SER A 144 29.98 -10.41 -19.39
N ASN A 145 29.93 -9.15 -18.92
CA ASN A 145 30.79 -8.65 -17.86
C ASN A 145 30.05 -8.69 -16.52
N GLY A 146 30.69 -9.26 -15.50
CA GLY A 146 30.21 -9.27 -14.14
C GLY A 146 30.56 -7.99 -13.37
N ILE A 147 29.62 -7.55 -12.53
CA ILE A 147 29.79 -6.47 -11.56
C ILE A 147 30.11 -7.09 -10.20
N THR A 148 31.20 -6.67 -9.55
CA THR A 148 31.56 -7.20 -8.23
C THR A 148 30.68 -6.55 -7.17
N VAL A 149 29.78 -7.34 -6.57
CA VAL A 149 28.79 -6.86 -5.58
C VAL A 149 29.22 -7.12 -4.14
N ALA A 150 30.16 -8.04 -3.90
CA ALA A 150 30.72 -8.31 -2.57
C ALA A 150 32.12 -8.90 -2.66
N GLY A 151 32.94 -8.66 -1.63
CA GLY A 151 34.29 -9.21 -1.51
C GLY A 151 35.38 -8.37 -2.19
N ASN A 152 36.51 -9.02 -2.43
CA ASN A 152 37.71 -8.35 -2.92
C ASN A 152 37.46 -7.82 -4.34
N THR A 153 38.12 -6.71 -4.71
CA THR A 153 37.97 -6.01 -6.01
C THR A 153 36.66 -5.22 -6.21
N SER A 154 35.79 -5.13 -5.19
CA SER A 154 34.72 -4.11 -5.17
C SER A 154 35.33 -2.70 -5.17
N LEU A 155 34.73 -1.76 -5.90
CA LEU A 155 35.13 -0.35 -5.93
C LEU A 155 35.02 0.30 -4.54
N ASN A 156 34.10 -0.18 -3.70
CA ASN A 156 33.91 0.21 -2.30
C ASN A 156 33.74 -1.07 -1.46
N PRO A 157 34.82 -1.70 -0.97
CA PRO A 157 34.72 -2.96 -0.24
C PRO A 157 34.07 -2.74 1.12
N THR A 158 32.79 -3.10 1.25
CA THR A 158 32.06 -3.14 2.53
C THR A 158 32.34 -4.42 3.33
N ILE A 159 32.95 -5.42 2.69
CA ILE A 159 33.39 -6.66 3.32
C ILE A 159 34.52 -7.33 2.53
N THR A 160 35.47 -7.92 3.24
CA THR A 160 36.47 -8.84 2.69
C THR A 160 35.98 -10.28 2.83
N LEU A 161 35.98 -11.03 1.73
CA LEU A 161 35.57 -12.43 1.71
C LEU A 161 36.80 -13.33 1.54
N ARG A 162 36.67 -14.60 1.90
CA ARG A 162 37.67 -15.63 1.65
C ARG A 162 36.99 -16.96 1.29
N GLY A 163 37.05 -17.32 0.02
CA GLY A 163 36.39 -18.50 -0.51
C GLY A 163 34.87 -18.47 -0.34
N PRO A 164 34.14 -17.49 -0.92
CA PRO A 164 32.68 -17.49 -0.86
C PRO A 164 32.14 -18.76 -1.55
N SER A 165 31.31 -19.55 -0.86
CA SER A 165 30.88 -20.87 -1.36
C SER A 165 29.38 -20.99 -1.63
N GLY A 166 28.53 -20.34 -0.83
CA GLY A 166 27.07 -20.37 -0.94
C GLY A 166 26.49 -18.95 -0.95
N ILE A 167 25.45 -18.74 -1.75
CA ILE A 167 24.81 -17.42 -1.95
C ILE A 167 23.30 -17.59 -2.04
N VAL A 168 22.56 -16.72 -1.35
CA VAL A 168 21.10 -16.57 -1.47
C VAL A 168 20.72 -15.09 -1.38
N LEU A 169 19.67 -14.68 -2.08
CA LEU A 169 19.01 -13.39 -1.89
C LEU A 169 17.68 -13.58 -1.15
N ASP A 170 17.32 -12.64 -0.29
CA ASP A 170 15.96 -12.56 0.25
C ASP A 170 15.00 -11.77 -0.66
N THR A 171 13.74 -11.62 -0.22
CA THR A 171 12.70 -10.88 -0.95
C THR A 171 12.98 -9.39 -1.09
N GLU A 172 13.85 -8.82 -0.24
CA GLU A 172 14.26 -7.41 -0.27
C GLU A 172 15.59 -7.22 -1.03
N LYS A 173 16.09 -8.28 -1.69
CA LYS A 173 17.36 -8.35 -2.41
C LYS A 173 18.60 -8.18 -1.53
N TYR A 174 18.52 -8.48 -0.24
CA TYR A 174 19.71 -8.60 0.59
C TYR A 174 20.45 -9.91 0.30
N LEU A 175 21.76 -9.79 0.10
CA LEU A 175 22.68 -10.87 -0.26
C LEU A 175 23.25 -11.54 0.99
N PHE A 176 23.05 -12.84 1.09
CA PHE A 176 23.59 -13.70 2.15
C PHE A 176 24.67 -14.60 1.56
N ILE A 177 25.83 -14.65 2.21
CA ILE A 177 27.03 -15.30 1.67
C ILE A 177 27.66 -16.19 2.74
N VAL A 178 28.03 -17.41 2.36
CA VAL A 178 28.92 -18.26 3.14
C VAL A 178 30.36 -17.85 2.87
N ASP A 179 31.00 -17.29 3.88
CA ASP A 179 32.41 -16.89 3.86
C ASP A 179 33.26 -18.05 4.41
N GLN A 180 33.39 -19.12 3.62
CA GLN A 180 33.80 -20.45 4.07
C GLN A 180 35.12 -20.46 4.83
N HIS A 181 36.14 -19.77 4.31
CA HIS A 181 37.47 -19.77 4.93
C HIS A 181 37.63 -18.76 6.05
N ASN A 182 36.64 -17.88 6.26
CA ASN A 182 36.50 -17.08 7.47
C ASN A 182 35.50 -17.70 8.46
N HIS A 183 35.01 -18.90 8.19
CA HIS A 183 34.18 -19.71 9.09
C HIS A 183 32.90 -19.01 9.56
N ARG A 184 32.27 -18.22 8.68
CA ARG A 184 31.11 -17.41 9.02
C ARG A 184 30.10 -17.33 7.88
N ILE A 185 28.89 -16.90 8.22
CA ILE A 185 27.88 -16.46 7.25
C ILE A 185 27.67 -14.98 7.44
N VAL A 186 27.65 -14.24 6.34
CA VAL A 186 27.48 -12.79 6.31
C VAL A 186 26.23 -12.44 5.49
N GLY A 187 25.58 -11.34 5.84
CA GLY A 187 24.42 -10.83 5.09
C GLY A 187 24.53 -9.34 4.89
N SER A 188 24.17 -8.85 3.70
CA SER A 188 24.03 -7.42 3.45
C SER A 188 22.83 -6.86 4.19
N GLY A 189 22.90 -5.59 4.57
CA GLY A 189 21.76 -4.79 5.00
C GLY A 189 21.89 -3.37 4.47
N LEU A 190 21.03 -2.47 4.94
CA LEU A 190 21.07 -1.04 4.62
C LEU A 190 22.44 -0.37 4.90
N ASN A 191 23.34 -1.04 5.64
CA ASN A 191 24.57 -0.48 6.21
C ASN A 191 25.81 -1.29 5.85
N GLY A 192 25.73 -2.04 4.75
CA GLY A 192 26.77 -2.97 4.33
C GLY A 192 26.57 -4.38 4.88
N PHE A 193 27.59 -5.20 4.77
CA PHE A 193 27.53 -6.59 5.22
C PHE A 193 27.82 -6.69 6.72
N ARG A 194 27.03 -7.51 7.41
CA ARG A 194 27.28 -7.91 8.79
C ARG A 194 27.47 -9.42 8.89
N CYS A 195 28.22 -9.84 9.91
CA CYS A 195 28.30 -11.24 10.24
C CYS A 195 27.01 -11.68 10.97
N LEU A 196 26.42 -12.79 10.52
CA LEU A 196 25.17 -13.34 11.07
C LEU A 196 25.44 -14.52 11.99
N VAL A 197 26.36 -15.41 11.59
CA VAL A 197 26.67 -16.65 12.30
C VAL A 197 28.16 -16.95 12.17
N GLY A 198 28.79 -17.47 13.24
CA GLY A 198 30.22 -17.81 13.25
C GLY A 198 31.16 -16.62 13.50
N CYS A 199 30.63 -15.54 14.07
CA CYS A 199 31.36 -14.26 14.23
C CYS A 199 32.37 -14.26 15.37
N TYR A 200 32.30 -15.24 16.27
CA TYR A 200 33.10 -15.33 17.50
C TYR A 200 34.28 -16.32 17.35
N GLY A 201 34.80 -16.46 16.13
CA GLY A 201 35.87 -17.40 15.80
C GLY A 201 35.35 -18.78 15.36
N TYR A 202 36.30 -19.63 14.95
CA TYR A 202 36.02 -20.98 14.48
C TYR A 202 36.03 -21.99 15.63
N GLY A 203 35.22 -23.04 15.50
CA GLY A 203 35.16 -24.11 16.50
C GLY A 203 33.84 -24.88 16.44
N SER A 204 33.57 -25.67 17.48
CA SER A 204 32.44 -26.60 17.56
C SER A 204 31.35 -26.16 18.55
N GLN A 205 31.47 -24.98 19.17
CA GLN A 205 30.43 -24.41 20.03
C GLN A 205 29.17 -24.05 19.22
N SER A 206 28.05 -23.79 19.90
CA SER A 206 26.74 -23.50 19.27
C SER A 206 26.71 -22.19 18.48
N ASN A 207 27.58 -21.24 18.79
CA ASN A 207 27.73 -19.95 18.10
C ASN A 207 28.91 -19.91 17.12
N GLN A 208 29.62 -21.05 16.94
CA GLN A 208 30.79 -21.18 16.08
C GLN A 208 30.50 -22.11 14.90
N LEU A 209 31.25 -21.90 13.82
CA LEU A 209 31.24 -22.74 12.62
C LEU A 209 32.69 -23.12 12.27
N PHE A 210 32.86 -24.21 11.53
CA PHE A 210 34.13 -24.61 10.97
C PHE A 210 33.97 -25.03 9.50
N ARG A 211 34.39 -24.11 8.62
CA ARG A 211 34.28 -24.17 7.15
C ARG A 211 32.86 -24.51 6.68
N PRO A 212 31.87 -23.66 6.98
CA PRO A 212 30.52 -23.86 6.47
C PRO A 212 30.52 -23.89 4.94
N ALA A 213 29.75 -24.77 4.31
CA ALA A 213 29.72 -24.92 2.86
C ALA A 213 28.49 -24.28 2.20
N SER A 214 27.32 -24.44 2.82
CA SER A 214 26.04 -23.95 2.32
C SER A 214 25.07 -23.65 3.46
N PHE A 215 24.00 -22.93 3.15
CA PHE A 215 22.91 -22.64 4.07
C PHE A 215 21.58 -22.52 3.32
N SER A 216 20.48 -22.66 4.06
CA SER A 216 19.11 -22.39 3.58
C SER A 216 18.30 -21.75 4.69
N PHE A 217 17.27 -21.01 4.31
CA PHE A 217 16.26 -20.53 5.25
C PHE A 217 15.03 -21.44 5.26
N ASP A 218 14.34 -21.51 6.39
CA ASP A 218 12.95 -21.97 6.44
C ASP A 218 11.97 -20.78 6.27
N PRO A 219 10.66 -21.04 6.06
CA PRO A 219 9.67 -19.97 5.90
C PRO A 219 9.52 -19.04 7.12
N TYR A 220 10.01 -19.44 8.30
CA TYR A 220 10.02 -18.57 9.48
C TYR A 220 11.25 -17.68 9.53
N GLY A 221 12.25 -17.94 8.69
CA GLY A 221 13.51 -17.23 8.56
C GLY A 221 14.65 -17.84 9.38
N ASN A 222 14.46 -19.01 10.01
CA ASN A 222 15.55 -19.73 10.67
C ASN A 222 16.55 -20.23 9.61
N MET A 223 17.83 -20.27 9.96
CA MET A 223 18.91 -20.63 9.05
C MET A 223 19.43 -22.03 9.36
N PHE A 224 19.51 -22.89 8.36
CA PHE A 224 20.13 -24.21 8.44
C PHE A 224 21.47 -24.16 7.73
N VAL A 225 22.55 -24.47 8.45
CA VAL A 225 23.92 -24.33 7.96
C VAL A 225 24.61 -25.68 7.95
N THR A 226 25.26 -26.02 6.84
CA THR A 226 26.13 -27.19 6.77
C THR A 226 27.51 -26.82 7.30
N ASP A 227 27.83 -27.33 8.48
CA ASP A 227 29.07 -27.06 9.21
C ASP A 227 30.08 -28.20 8.94
N THR A 228 30.73 -28.12 7.77
CA THR A 228 31.35 -29.25 7.07
C THR A 228 32.41 -29.97 7.88
N GLU A 229 33.33 -29.24 8.51
CA GLU A 229 34.46 -29.84 9.25
C GLU A 229 34.05 -30.26 10.66
N ASN A 230 32.92 -29.78 11.16
CA ASN A 230 32.31 -30.27 12.40
C ASN A 230 31.31 -31.43 12.13
N HIS A 231 31.15 -31.86 10.88
CA HIS A 231 30.28 -32.96 10.46
C HIS A 231 28.83 -32.84 10.97
N ARG A 232 28.28 -31.63 10.98
CA ARG A 232 26.92 -31.36 11.49
C ARG A 232 26.13 -30.39 10.62
N ILE A 233 24.81 -30.41 10.80
CA ILE A 233 23.91 -29.35 10.35
C ILE A 233 23.45 -28.60 11.58
N GLN A 234 23.59 -27.27 11.59
CA GLN A 234 23.11 -26.43 12.68
C GLN A 234 21.90 -25.62 12.24
N LYS A 235 20.85 -25.60 13.07
CA LYS A 235 19.69 -24.73 12.92
C LYS A 235 19.87 -23.51 13.84
N PHE A 236 19.97 -22.33 13.24
CA PHE A 236 19.98 -21.05 13.92
C PHE A 236 18.58 -20.46 13.86
N LEU A 237 17.97 -20.24 15.02
CA LEU A 237 16.63 -19.69 15.10
C LEU A 237 16.66 -18.20 14.77
N LEU A 238 15.78 -17.78 13.85
CA LEU A 238 15.41 -16.38 13.74
C LEU A 238 14.59 -16.06 14.99
N MET A 239 15.21 -15.37 15.93
CA MET A 239 14.51 -14.90 17.11
C MET A 239 13.51 -13.81 16.68
N LYS A 240 12.25 -14.23 16.45
CA LYS A 240 11.15 -13.34 16.04
C LYS A 240 10.63 -12.42 17.15
N ASP A 241 11.23 -12.46 18.35
CA ASP A 241 10.95 -11.53 19.44
C ASP A 241 12.21 -10.87 20.05
N SER A 242 13.41 -11.02 19.44
CA SER A 242 14.64 -10.40 19.99
C SER A 242 15.21 -9.24 19.18
N PHE A 243 14.55 -8.82 18.10
CA PHE A 243 15.00 -7.69 17.27
C PHE A 243 13.96 -6.57 17.16
N ALA A 244 12.87 -6.67 17.91
CA ALA A 244 11.99 -5.54 18.03
C ALA A 244 12.65 -4.52 18.99
N VAL A 245 12.92 -3.33 18.49
CA VAL A 245 13.34 -2.19 19.32
C VAL A 245 12.14 -1.63 20.07
N SER A 246 12.32 -1.13 21.29
CA SER A 246 11.23 -0.53 22.09
C SER A 246 10.93 0.93 21.73
N PHE A 247 11.82 1.57 20.97
CA PHE A 247 11.76 2.96 20.57
C PHE A 247 11.29 3.12 19.11
N ASN A 248 10.84 4.32 18.75
CA ASN A 248 10.48 4.67 17.38
C ASN A 248 11.68 5.21 16.61
N GLN A 249 11.89 4.68 15.40
CA GLN A 249 12.75 5.25 14.37
C GLN A 249 11.90 5.55 13.15
N PRO A 250 11.13 6.65 13.16
CA PRO A 250 10.38 7.07 11.97
C PRO A 250 11.36 7.23 10.80
N LYS A 251 10.96 6.87 9.59
CA LYS A 251 11.75 7.18 8.39
C LYS A 251 11.39 8.59 7.94
N PHE A 252 12.37 9.48 7.84
CA PHE A 252 12.14 10.85 7.37
C PHE A 252 12.56 11.01 5.91
N CYS A 253 11.81 11.79 5.15
CA CYS A 253 12.29 12.22 3.85
C CYS A 253 13.36 13.29 4.02
N SER A 254 14.40 13.25 3.20
CA SER A 254 15.49 14.25 3.19
C SER A 254 15.00 15.69 3.05
N THR A 255 13.81 15.91 2.48
CA THR A 255 13.20 17.22 2.23
C THR A 255 11.92 17.49 3.01
N ALA A 256 11.67 16.71 4.06
CA ALA A 256 10.57 16.96 4.97
C ALA A 256 10.77 18.30 5.69
N ILE A 257 9.66 19.01 5.89
CA ILE A 257 9.59 20.28 6.62
C ILE A 257 8.74 20.04 7.86
N ARG A 258 9.25 20.42 9.02
CA ARG A 258 8.55 20.32 10.30
C ARG A 258 7.72 21.59 10.52
N ASN A 259 6.62 21.48 11.27
CA ASN A 259 5.99 22.69 11.80
C ASN A 259 7.02 23.38 12.71
N SER A 260 7.30 24.66 12.45
CA SER A 260 8.28 25.41 13.24
C SER A 260 7.76 25.74 14.65
N ASN A 261 6.44 25.65 14.89
CA ASN A 261 5.83 25.95 16.17
C ASN A 261 5.50 24.65 16.91
N GLY A 262 6.12 24.47 18.07
CA GLY A 262 5.83 23.36 18.98
C GLY A 262 4.62 23.65 19.86
N ILE A 263 3.90 22.58 20.18
CA ILE A 263 2.76 22.56 21.10
C ILE A 263 3.30 22.18 22.48
N THR A 264 2.93 22.92 23.52
CA THR A 264 3.25 22.50 24.90
C THR A 264 2.46 21.24 25.22
N PHE A 265 3.12 20.08 25.25
CA PHE A 265 2.52 18.79 25.58
C PHE A 265 2.25 18.68 27.08
N ALA A 266 3.21 19.09 27.90
CA ALA A 266 3.07 19.17 29.35
C ALA A 266 3.91 20.33 29.88
N ASP A 267 3.38 21.07 30.86
CA ASP A 267 4.06 22.19 31.49
C ASP A 267 4.58 21.85 32.89
N ARG A 268 5.19 22.83 33.54
CA ARG A 268 5.76 22.70 34.88
C ARG A 268 4.78 22.17 35.92
N SER A 269 3.48 22.43 35.79
CA SER A 269 2.49 21.94 36.76
C SER A 269 2.34 20.42 36.73
N ILE A 270 2.67 19.80 35.59
CA ILE A 270 2.57 18.36 35.37
C ILE A 270 3.94 17.69 35.53
N VAL A 271 4.98 18.18 34.82
CA VAL A 271 6.30 17.52 34.77
C VAL A 271 7.30 18.03 35.81
N GLY A 272 6.94 19.06 36.58
CA GLY A 272 7.84 19.69 37.54
C GLY A 272 8.93 20.53 36.89
N ARG A 273 9.93 20.93 37.69
CA ARG A 273 11.09 21.71 37.22
C ARG A 273 12.15 20.84 36.54
N PHE A 274 12.79 21.41 35.52
CA PHE A 274 13.96 20.84 34.85
C PHE A 274 13.80 19.39 34.35
N PRO A 275 12.78 19.09 33.52
CA PRO A 275 12.64 17.77 32.92
C PRO A 275 13.87 17.44 32.06
N THR A 276 14.43 16.24 32.23
CA THR A 276 15.63 15.78 31.51
C THR A 276 15.37 14.53 30.68
N ALA A 277 14.60 13.58 31.20
CA ALA A 277 14.39 12.28 30.56
C ALA A 277 13.00 12.17 29.95
N ILE A 278 12.95 11.82 28.67
CA ILE A 278 11.73 11.45 27.95
C ILE A 278 11.99 10.21 27.09
N PHE A 279 11.00 9.32 27.02
CA PHE A 279 11.02 8.17 26.12
C PHE A 279 9.62 7.98 25.54
N VAL A 280 9.55 7.67 24.25
CA VAL A 280 8.28 7.32 23.59
C VAL A 280 8.45 5.93 22.98
N ASN A 281 7.65 4.98 23.45
CA ASN A 281 7.74 3.60 23.00
C ASN A 281 7.06 3.39 21.64
N LYS A 282 7.22 2.20 21.05
CA LYS A 282 6.56 1.82 19.78
C LYS A 282 5.03 1.95 19.77
N ASN A 283 4.39 1.90 20.92
CA ASN A 283 2.94 2.05 21.08
C ASN A 283 2.54 3.53 21.34
N ASN A 284 3.45 4.48 21.11
CA ASN A 284 3.29 5.92 21.38
C ASN A 284 2.93 6.26 22.83
N THR A 285 3.26 5.39 23.78
CA THR A 285 3.18 5.74 25.20
C THR A 285 4.38 6.63 25.54
N VAL A 286 4.10 7.79 26.13
CA VAL A 286 5.11 8.78 26.52
C VAL A 286 5.47 8.58 27.99
N TYR A 287 6.76 8.54 28.30
CA TYR A 287 7.32 8.37 29.63
C TYR A 287 8.22 9.57 29.95
N VAL A 288 8.02 10.20 31.10
CA VAL A 288 8.84 11.33 31.55
C VAL A 288 9.25 11.12 33.01
N ALA A 289 10.52 11.33 33.32
CA ALA A 289 10.97 11.36 34.71
C ALA A 289 10.74 12.74 35.32
N ASN A 290 9.99 12.79 36.42
CA ASN A 290 9.78 13.99 37.21
C ASN A 290 10.82 14.04 38.33
N ARG A 291 11.79 14.95 38.20
CA ARG A 291 12.90 15.13 39.14
C ARG A 291 12.53 15.87 40.42
N GLU A 292 11.44 16.64 40.41
CA GLU A 292 10.96 17.37 41.58
C GLU A 292 10.25 16.43 42.57
N ASN A 293 9.50 15.47 42.04
CA ASN A 293 8.69 14.54 42.83
C ASN A 293 9.23 13.10 42.89
N ASN A 294 10.34 12.80 42.20
CA ASN A 294 10.92 11.45 42.09
C ASN A 294 9.90 10.41 41.59
N THR A 295 9.16 10.74 40.54
CA THR A 295 8.17 9.86 39.92
C THR A 295 8.40 9.69 38.43
N ILE A 296 7.89 8.60 37.86
CA ILE A 296 7.77 8.41 36.41
C ILE A 296 6.33 8.69 36.02
N LEU A 297 6.14 9.64 35.11
CA LEU A 297 4.86 10.00 34.53
C LEU A 297 4.69 9.27 33.21
N MET A 298 3.53 8.64 33.01
CA MET A 298 3.19 7.90 31.80
C MET A 298 1.90 8.44 31.18
N TRP A 299 1.88 8.58 29.86
CA TRP A 299 0.68 8.92 29.08
C TRP A 299 0.39 7.81 28.08
N HIS A 300 -0.79 7.22 28.18
CA HIS A 300 -1.34 6.30 27.18
C HIS A 300 -2.34 7.07 26.32
N GLU A 301 -2.27 6.84 25.01
CA GLU A 301 -3.14 7.51 24.02
C GLU A 301 -3.01 9.05 24.08
N GLU A 302 -3.80 9.81 23.31
CA GLU A 302 -3.73 11.28 23.25
C GLU A 302 -4.28 11.97 24.52
N SER A 303 -4.07 11.39 25.70
CA SER A 303 -4.45 11.96 26.99
C SER A 303 -3.67 13.23 27.30
N VAL A 304 -4.35 14.24 27.82
CA VAL A 304 -3.76 15.51 28.25
C VAL A 304 -3.01 15.37 29.59
N ASN A 305 -3.45 14.45 30.46
CA ASN A 305 -2.84 14.21 31.78
C ASN A 305 -2.17 12.83 31.84
N PRO A 306 -1.17 12.64 32.74
CA PRO A 306 -0.57 11.34 32.96
C PRO A 306 -1.62 10.29 33.33
N THR A 307 -1.67 9.19 32.61
CA THR A 307 -2.57 8.06 32.84
C THR A 307 -2.07 7.15 33.96
N LYS A 308 -0.76 7.13 34.21
CA LYS A 308 -0.14 6.40 35.32
C LYS A 308 1.01 7.21 35.90
N ILE A 309 1.12 7.22 37.23
CA ILE A 309 2.22 7.80 37.97
C ILE A 309 2.86 6.68 38.78
N ILE A 310 4.14 6.40 38.52
CA ILE A 310 4.91 5.39 39.25
C ILE A 310 5.83 6.11 40.21
N SER A 311 5.60 5.90 41.51
CA SER A 311 6.48 6.40 42.56
C SER A 311 7.53 5.35 42.90
N GLY A 312 8.80 5.74 42.90
CA GLY A 312 9.90 4.91 43.35
C GLY A 312 10.73 5.64 44.40
N ASN A 313 11.55 4.89 45.14
CA ASN A 313 12.54 5.48 46.03
C ASN A 313 13.85 5.69 45.26
N PHE A 314 13.77 6.45 44.16
CA PHE A 314 14.94 6.93 43.43
C PHE A 314 15.07 8.44 43.57
N THR A 315 16.27 8.98 43.39
CA THR A 315 16.53 10.41 43.55
C THR A 315 17.14 11.04 42.31
N ASN A 316 16.60 12.19 41.91
CA ASN A 316 17.18 13.02 40.86
C ASN A 316 17.50 12.29 39.53
N PRO A 317 16.54 11.58 38.92
CA PRO A 317 16.79 10.76 37.72
C PRO A 317 17.15 11.62 36.50
N TYR A 318 18.32 11.41 35.92
CA TYR A 318 18.75 12.13 34.71
C TYR A 318 18.28 11.49 33.41
N SER A 319 18.16 10.17 33.38
CA SER A 319 17.82 9.40 32.18
C SER A 319 16.88 8.23 32.50
N LEU A 320 16.14 7.78 31.48
CA LEU A 320 15.30 6.60 31.55
C LEU A 320 15.27 5.89 30.19
N PHE A 321 15.02 4.59 30.20
CA PHE A 321 14.80 3.78 29.01
C PHE A 321 13.69 2.76 29.27
N VAL A 322 12.82 2.52 28.28
CA VAL A 322 11.73 1.54 28.42
C VAL A 322 11.92 0.43 27.41
N THR A 323 11.83 -0.81 27.84
CA THR A 323 11.93 -2.00 26.98
C THR A 323 10.58 -2.37 26.36
N LEU A 324 10.55 -3.31 25.41
CA LEU A 324 9.32 -3.76 24.76
C LEU A 324 8.32 -4.38 25.73
N ASN A 325 8.81 -5.07 26.75
CA ASN A 325 7.98 -5.71 27.76
C ASN A 325 7.41 -4.68 28.76
N GLY A 326 7.71 -3.40 28.57
CA GLY A 326 7.23 -2.30 29.41
C GLY A 326 8.08 -2.06 30.67
N ASP A 327 9.16 -2.81 30.88
CA ASP A 327 10.07 -2.56 32.00
C ASP A 327 10.81 -1.24 31.80
N ILE A 328 10.89 -0.46 32.88
CA ILE A 328 11.46 0.89 32.88
C ILE A 328 12.77 0.88 33.65
N TYR A 329 13.86 1.27 32.99
CA TYR A 329 15.17 1.46 33.57
C TYR A 329 15.34 2.95 33.85
N ILE A 330 15.75 3.30 35.05
CA ILE A 330 15.87 4.68 35.50
C ILE A 330 17.12 4.89 36.33
N ASP A 331 17.78 6.02 36.09
CA ASP A 331 18.90 6.51 36.90
C ASP A 331 18.41 6.84 38.32
N ASP A 332 19.16 6.40 39.33
CA ASP A 332 18.89 6.69 40.74
C ASP A 332 19.91 7.69 41.34
N GLY A 333 20.41 8.60 40.51
CA GLY A 333 21.20 9.75 40.96
C GLY A 333 22.53 9.40 41.64
N LYS A 334 23.30 10.45 41.96
CA LYS A 334 24.65 10.35 42.54
C LYS A 334 24.66 9.90 44.01
N GLU A 335 23.54 10.06 44.72
CA GLU A 335 23.51 9.71 46.15
C GLU A 335 23.33 8.20 46.38
N ASN A 336 22.74 7.49 45.41
CA ASN A 336 22.49 6.05 45.52
C ASN A 336 23.34 5.19 44.56
N ASP A 337 24.07 5.80 43.61
CA ASP A 337 25.10 5.15 42.79
C ASP A 337 24.62 3.84 42.12
N ARG A 338 23.41 3.87 41.55
CA ARG A 338 22.78 2.70 40.93
C ARG A 338 21.77 3.04 39.84
N VAL A 339 21.44 2.04 39.04
CA VAL A 339 20.32 2.04 38.09
C VAL A 339 19.25 1.09 38.63
N GLN A 340 18.02 1.58 38.70
CA GLN A 340 16.87 0.76 39.06
C GLN A 340 16.08 0.34 37.82
N LYS A 341 15.49 -0.84 37.88
CA LYS A 341 14.49 -1.35 36.93
C LYS A 341 13.17 -1.48 37.66
N TRP A 342 12.15 -0.78 37.19
CA TRP A 342 10.77 -1.07 37.51
C TRP A 342 10.25 -2.14 36.55
N SER A 343 9.75 -3.25 37.09
CA SER A 343 9.17 -4.34 36.31
C SER A 343 7.68 -4.10 36.08
N ALA A 344 7.25 -4.12 34.82
CA ALA A 344 5.84 -3.96 34.48
C ALA A 344 4.98 -5.13 34.96
N GLU A 345 5.56 -6.33 34.99
CA GLU A 345 4.91 -7.57 35.43
C GLU A 345 4.70 -7.59 36.96
N THR A 346 5.73 -7.27 37.73
CA THR A 346 5.69 -7.39 39.20
C THR A 346 5.33 -6.08 39.90
N ASN A 347 5.32 -4.96 39.16
CA ASN A 347 5.09 -3.60 39.66
C ASN A 347 6.06 -3.17 40.78
N ASN A 348 7.29 -3.70 40.78
CA ASN A 348 8.31 -3.44 41.79
C ASN A 348 9.63 -2.96 41.18
N PHE A 349 10.41 -2.24 41.99
CA PHE A 349 11.77 -1.81 41.65
C PHE A 349 12.81 -2.83 42.12
N ILE A 350 13.78 -3.12 41.26
CA ILE A 350 14.99 -3.87 41.58
C ILE A 350 16.23 -3.12 41.10
N THR A 351 17.36 -3.29 41.79
CA THR A 351 18.63 -2.74 41.33
C THR A 351 19.22 -3.63 40.25
N VAL A 352 19.61 -3.04 39.12
CA VAL A 352 20.11 -3.77 37.93
C VAL A 352 21.48 -3.32 37.47
N MET A 353 22.09 -2.32 38.10
CA MET A 353 23.48 -1.93 37.86
C MET A 353 23.92 -1.04 39.03
N ASN A 354 25.09 -1.29 39.59
CA ASN A 354 25.76 -0.33 40.48
C ASN A 354 26.65 0.54 39.61
N VAL A 355 26.66 1.85 39.81
CA VAL A 355 27.44 2.81 39.00
C VAL A 355 28.16 3.79 39.91
N GLU A 356 29.34 4.23 39.50
CA GLU A 356 30.17 5.15 40.32
C GLU A 356 29.75 6.63 40.18
N SER A 357 28.72 6.90 39.36
CA SER A 357 28.14 8.23 39.15
C SER A 357 26.76 8.12 38.50
N SER A 358 26.01 9.22 38.48
CA SER A 358 24.72 9.28 37.78
C SER A 358 24.86 8.94 36.30
N CYS A 359 23.86 8.22 35.78
CA CYS A 359 23.76 7.87 34.37
C CYS A 359 23.08 9.00 33.59
N TRP A 360 23.85 9.76 32.81
CA TRP A 360 23.32 10.88 32.02
C TRP A 360 22.60 10.42 30.75
N GLY A 361 22.90 9.21 30.29
CA GLY A 361 22.21 8.49 29.26
C GLY A 361 22.13 7.01 29.63
N LEU A 362 20.92 6.44 29.51
CA LEU A 362 20.65 5.01 29.67
C LEU A 362 20.10 4.46 28.38
N PHE A 363 20.54 3.25 28.02
CA PHE A 363 20.05 2.53 26.86
C PHE A 363 20.12 1.03 27.10
N VAL A 364 19.10 0.29 26.68
CA VAL A 364 19.15 -1.18 26.64
C VAL A 364 19.11 -1.61 25.18
N ASP A 365 20.16 -2.31 24.74
CA ASP A 365 20.24 -2.80 23.38
C ASP A 365 19.41 -4.07 23.15
N ILE A 366 19.30 -4.48 21.89
CA ILE A 366 18.56 -5.68 21.46
C ILE A 366 19.15 -7.00 22.00
N SER A 367 20.32 -6.97 22.63
CA SER A 367 20.99 -8.12 23.26
C SER A 367 20.82 -8.16 24.78
N ASP A 368 19.91 -7.35 25.33
CA ASP A 368 19.70 -7.13 26.76
C ASP A 368 20.97 -6.66 27.48
N THR A 369 21.77 -5.81 26.82
CA THR A 369 22.88 -5.12 27.46
C THR A 369 22.46 -3.70 27.83
N LEU A 370 22.59 -3.37 29.11
CA LEU A 370 22.33 -2.04 29.66
C LEU A 370 23.61 -1.19 29.58
N TYR A 371 23.49 0.02 29.05
CA TYR A 371 24.55 1.01 28.93
C TYR A 371 24.23 2.23 29.80
N CYS A 372 25.27 2.82 30.37
CA CYS A 372 25.20 4.03 31.18
C CYS A 372 26.39 4.93 30.85
N SER A 373 26.14 6.20 30.50
CA SER A 373 27.17 7.22 30.37
C SER A 373 27.44 7.90 31.71
N LEU A 374 28.71 7.90 32.12
CA LEU A 374 29.15 8.45 33.40
C LEU A 374 29.80 9.82 33.17
N TYR A 375 29.04 10.88 33.43
CA TYR A 375 29.47 12.26 33.21
C TYR A 375 30.81 12.60 33.90
N ASN A 376 30.93 12.30 35.19
CA ASN A 376 32.13 12.63 35.98
C ASN A 376 33.32 11.70 35.75
N HIS A 377 33.08 10.53 35.15
CA HIS A 377 34.12 9.52 34.89
C HIS A 377 34.51 9.46 33.41
N HIS A 378 33.94 10.31 32.55
CA HIS A 378 34.40 10.45 31.16
C HIS A 378 34.42 9.14 30.36
N GLN A 379 33.44 8.27 30.62
CA GLN A 379 33.32 6.97 29.97
C GLN A 379 31.86 6.51 29.90
N VAL A 380 31.59 5.55 29.03
CA VAL A 380 30.34 4.80 28.97
C VAL A 380 30.62 3.40 29.46
N VAL A 381 29.86 2.92 30.42
CA VAL A 381 29.93 1.55 30.94
C VAL A 381 28.73 0.74 30.48
N LYS A 382 28.90 -0.58 30.38
CA LYS A 382 27.85 -1.52 30.00
C LYS A 382 27.86 -2.78 30.84
N ARG A 383 26.70 -3.42 30.94
CA ARG A 383 26.52 -4.70 31.63
C ARG A 383 25.45 -5.51 30.92
N SER A 384 25.70 -6.80 30.71
CA SER A 384 24.65 -7.73 30.27
C SER A 384 23.67 -7.98 31.40
N LEU A 385 22.37 -7.81 31.14
CA LEU A 385 21.30 -8.06 32.11
C LEU A 385 21.13 -9.56 32.40
N ASN A 386 21.72 -10.43 31.57
CA ASN A 386 21.77 -11.87 31.76
C ASN A 386 22.92 -12.32 32.68
N ASP A 387 23.84 -11.41 33.05
CA ASP A 387 24.94 -11.72 33.95
C ASP A 387 24.47 -11.67 35.42
N PRO A 388 24.54 -12.77 36.19
CA PRO A 388 24.12 -12.80 37.59
C PRO A 388 25.00 -11.93 38.51
N VAL A 389 26.21 -11.53 38.08
CA VAL A 389 27.13 -10.73 38.88
C VAL A 389 26.83 -9.23 38.75
N MET A 390 26.46 -8.57 39.85
CA MET A 390 26.06 -7.15 39.86
C MET A 390 27.20 -6.14 39.58
N ASN A 391 28.45 -6.52 39.85
CA ASN A 391 29.63 -5.63 39.72
C ASN A 391 30.49 -5.96 38.48
N SER A 392 29.88 -6.52 37.42
CA SER A 392 30.59 -6.92 36.19
C SER A 392 30.62 -5.84 35.10
N ASN A 393 30.44 -4.57 35.46
CA ASN A 393 30.44 -3.46 34.51
C ASN A 393 31.73 -3.44 33.70
N ARG A 394 31.59 -3.31 32.38
CA ARG A 394 32.71 -3.19 31.45
C ARG A 394 32.66 -1.84 30.78
N VAL A 395 33.83 -1.30 30.44
CA VAL A 395 33.91 -0.07 29.64
C VAL A 395 33.44 -0.37 28.22
N ALA A 396 32.51 0.45 27.72
CA ALA A 396 32.00 0.41 26.36
C ALA A 396 32.68 1.46 25.46
N ALA A 397 32.95 2.65 26.02
CA ALA A 397 33.62 3.75 25.33
C ALA A 397 34.28 4.70 26.33
N GLY A 398 35.33 5.41 25.91
CA GLY A 398 36.12 6.28 26.79
C GLY A 398 37.18 5.51 27.60
N THR A 399 38.17 6.22 28.14
CA THR A 399 39.27 5.63 28.95
C THR A 399 39.13 5.88 30.45
N GLY A 400 38.08 6.59 30.88
CA GLY A 400 37.96 7.07 32.25
C GLY A 400 38.65 8.41 32.52
N ILE A 401 39.42 8.91 31.55
CA ILE A 401 40.23 10.14 31.66
C ILE A 401 39.63 11.21 30.75
N ASN A 402 39.54 12.44 31.26
CA ASN A 402 39.11 13.59 30.48
C ASN A 402 40.12 13.87 29.35
N GLY A 403 39.65 13.85 28.10
CA GLY A 403 40.47 14.23 26.96
C GLY A 403 39.71 14.16 25.65
N SER A 404 40.39 14.47 24.54
CA SER A 404 39.79 14.67 23.21
C SER A 404 40.32 13.72 22.14
N ASP A 405 41.20 12.78 22.50
CA ASP A 405 41.66 11.72 21.60
C ASP A 405 40.48 10.85 21.10
N SER A 406 40.68 10.06 20.04
CA SER A 406 39.61 9.23 19.46
C SER A 406 39.01 8.22 20.42
N ASN A 407 39.78 7.73 21.40
CA ASN A 407 39.32 6.80 22.44
C ASN A 407 38.96 7.49 23.76
N GLN A 408 39.09 8.81 23.87
CA GLN A 408 38.78 9.58 25.07
C GLN A 408 37.45 10.32 24.92
N LEU A 409 36.78 10.54 26.04
CA LEU A 409 35.56 11.33 26.13
C LEU A 409 35.78 12.43 27.17
N ALA A 410 34.96 13.46 27.10
CA ALA A 410 34.86 14.53 28.08
C ALA A 410 33.38 14.72 28.42
N ARG A 411 33.00 14.30 29.63
CA ARG A 411 31.63 14.47 30.17
C ARG A 411 30.52 13.96 29.22
N PRO A 412 30.51 12.65 28.89
CA PRO A 412 29.51 12.11 27.96
C PRO A 412 28.09 12.26 28.52
N HIS A 413 27.16 12.75 27.69
CA HIS A 413 25.73 12.88 27.99
C HIS A 413 24.96 11.71 27.37
N GLY A 414 23.99 11.96 26.49
CA GLY A 414 23.13 10.94 25.89
C GLY A 414 23.89 9.93 25.04
N ILE A 415 23.36 8.72 25.02
CA ILE A 415 23.86 7.60 24.24
C ILE A 415 22.72 6.97 23.44
N PHE A 416 23.06 6.36 22.31
CA PHE A 416 22.14 5.57 21.49
C PHE A 416 22.88 4.36 20.96
N VAL A 417 22.25 3.17 21.02
CA VAL A 417 22.82 1.95 20.46
C VAL A 417 21.92 1.46 19.34
N ASP A 418 22.47 1.31 18.14
CA ASP A 418 21.69 0.87 16.98
C ASP A 418 21.52 -0.67 16.95
N VAL A 419 20.80 -1.16 15.94
CA VAL A 419 20.54 -2.59 15.75
C VAL A 419 21.79 -3.42 15.35
N ASN A 420 22.91 -2.79 15.02
CA ASN A 420 24.21 -3.48 14.85
C ASN A 420 25.04 -3.47 16.12
N LEU A 421 24.52 -2.89 17.21
CA LEU A 421 25.25 -2.64 18.46
C LEU A 421 26.31 -1.52 18.33
N ASP A 422 26.20 -0.66 17.32
CA ASP A 422 27.03 0.54 17.19
C ASP A 422 26.61 1.56 18.26
N LEU A 423 27.56 2.04 19.07
CA LEU A 423 27.33 2.96 20.18
C LEU A 423 27.64 4.40 19.76
N TYR A 424 26.62 5.26 19.81
CA TYR A 424 26.71 6.69 19.56
C TYR A 424 26.74 7.42 20.89
N VAL A 425 27.71 8.32 21.07
CA VAL A 425 27.94 9.05 22.33
C VAL A 425 27.96 10.55 22.08
N ALA A 426 27.14 11.28 22.85
CA ALA A 426 27.17 12.74 22.88
C ALA A 426 28.30 13.17 23.81
N ASP A 427 29.44 13.52 23.23
CA ASP A 427 30.65 13.87 23.96
C ASP A 427 30.62 15.37 24.30
N CYS A 428 29.74 15.73 25.25
CA CYS A 428 29.38 17.14 25.54
C CYS A 428 30.60 18.02 25.77
N GLY A 429 31.58 17.58 26.57
CA GLY A 429 32.76 18.39 26.88
C GLY A 429 33.72 18.62 25.72
N ASN A 430 33.59 17.86 24.63
CA ASN A 430 34.36 18.00 23.40
C ASN A 430 33.53 18.51 22.21
N ASP A 431 32.28 18.93 22.45
CA ASP A 431 31.38 19.49 21.44
C ASP A 431 31.23 18.62 20.18
N ARG A 432 31.16 17.29 20.37
CA ARG A 432 31.11 16.32 19.27
C ARG A 432 30.20 15.13 19.54
N VAL A 433 29.87 14.40 18.47
CA VAL A 433 29.25 13.07 18.55
C VAL A 433 30.22 12.03 18.05
N GLN A 434 30.45 10.99 18.85
CA GLN A 434 31.32 9.87 18.49
C GLN A 434 30.56 8.57 18.27
N LEU A 435 31.05 7.75 17.35
CA LEU A 435 30.58 6.40 17.04
C LEU A 435 31.66 5.38 17.42
N PHE A 436 31.30 4.44 18.28
CA PHE A 436 32.11 3.29 18.65
C PHE A 436 31.47 2.01 18.09
N GLN A 437 32.18 1.34 17.20
CA GLN A 437 31.73 0.06 16.64
C GLN A 437 32.00 -1.09 17.63
N PRO A 438 31.23 -2.19 17.60
CA PRO A 438 31.41 -3.31 18.51
C PRO A 438 32.85 -3.85 18.52
N GLY A 439 33.51 -3.79 19.67
CA GLY A 439 34.87 -4.31 19.87
C GLY A 439 35.98 -3.29 19.56
N GLU A 440 35.65 -2.13 18.99
CA GLU A 440 36.61 -1.06 18.71
C GLU A 440 36.73 -0.11 19.90
N SER A 441 37.96 0.29 20.23
CA SER A 441 38.23 1.25 21.31
C SER A 441 38.32 2.70 20.85
N ASN A 442 38.49 2.94 19.55
CA ASN A 442 38.58 4.27 18.97
C ASN A 442 37.24 4.69 18.38
N GLY A 443 36.77 5.87 18.75
CA GLY A 443 35.57 6.49 18.22
C GLY A 443 35.82 7.21 16.90
N ILE A 444 34.83 7.14 16.00
CA ILE A 444 34.74 7.90 14.76
C ILE A 444 33.90 9.15 15.05
N THR A 445 34.43 10.35 14.75
CA THR A 445 33.68 11.59 14.96
C THR A 445 32.67 11.80 13.82
N LEU A 446 31.38 11.86 14.13
CA LEU A 446 30.30 12.00 13.15
C LEU A 446 29.82 13.44 12.96
N ALA A 447 29.88 14.26 14.01
CA ALA A 447 29.40 15.64 14.00
C ALA A 447 30.13 16.48 15.07
N GLY A 448 30.20 17.79 14.87
CA GLY A 448 30.77 18.74 15.82
C GLY A 448 32.20 19.18 15.50
N SER A 449 32.82 19.87 16.45
CA SER A 449 34.18 20.37 16.30
C SER A 449 35.16 19.20 16.13
N LEU A 450 36.20 19.35 15.29
CA LEU A 450 37.16 18.32 14.83
C LEU A 450 36.75 17.49 13.59
N THR A 451 35.58 17.71 12.99
CA THR A 451 35.30 17.23 11.62
C THR A 451 35.88 18.20 10.59
N TYR A 452 36.63 17.70 9.59
CA TYR A 452 37.16 18.52 8.49
C TYR A 452 36.69 17.97 7.13
N PRO A 453 35.91 18.73 6.33
CA PRO A 453 35.33 20.04 6.64
C PRO A 453 34.23 19.94 7.73
N THR A 454 34.13 20.95 8.60
CA THR A 454 33.13 20.98 9.68
C THR A 454 31.74 21.17 9.10
N THR A 455 30.89 20.16 9.22
CA THR A 455 29.52 20.16 8.66
C THR A 455 28.52 20.90 9.56
N ILE A 456 28.74 20.90 10.88
CA ILE A 456 27.97 21.66 11.88
C ILE A 456 28.83 21.89 13.13
N SER A 457 28.76 23.09 13.71
CA SER A 457 29.34 23.37 15.03
C SER A 457 28.31 23.03 16.10
N LEU A 458 28.66 22.15 17.03
CA LEU A 458 27.85 21.81 18.20
C LEU A 458 28.42 22.53 19.44
N ASP A 459 27.63 22.61 20.50
CA ASP A 459 28.05 23.07 21.84
C ASP A 459 27.31 22.21 22.90
N CYS A 460 28.08 21.39 23.61
CA CYS A 460 27.62 20.38 24.56
C CYS A 460 26.41 19.57 24.07
N PRO A 461 26.56 18.71 23.04
CA PRO A 461 25.46 17.86 22.61
C PRO A 461 24.99 16.94 23.75
N SER A 462 23.67 16.79 23.93
CA SER A 462 23.11 16.09 25.10
C SER A 462 22.25 14.87 24.79
N GLY A 463 21.58 14.83 23.65
CA GLY A 463 20.69 13.74 23.25
C GLY A 463 20.91 13.36 21.80
N ILE A 464 20.86 12.05 21.50
CA ILE A 464 21.12 11.52 20.16
C ILE A 464 20.10 10.43 19.85
N VAL A 465 19.51 10.47 18.66
CA VAL A 465 18.67 9.38 18.12
C VAL A 465 18.90 9.27 16.61
N LEU A 466 18.87 8.04 16.08
CA LEU A 466 18.84 7.78 14.65
C LEU A 466 17.40 7.58 14.15
N ASP A 467 17.11 8.07 12.96
CA ASP A 467 15.90 7.68 12.23
C ASP A 467 16.07 6.32 11.52
N ALA A 468 15.02 5.82 10.85
CA ALA A 468 15.10 4.51 10.19
C ALA A 468 16.05 4.46 8.97
N GLU A 469 16.44 5.61 8.43
CA GLU A 469 17.44 5.74 7.35
C GLU A 469 18.82 6.09 7.91
N ARG A 470 18.97 6.06 9.24
CA ARG A 470 20.19 6.39 10.00
C ARG A 470 20.68 7.81 9.87
N TYR A 471 19.78 8.74 9.60
CA TYR A 471 20.08 10.14 9.83
C TYR A 471 20.13 10.44 11.34
N LEU A 472 21.17 11.17 11.73
CA LEU A 472 21.48 11.55 13.09
C LEU A 472 20.71 12.80 13.49
N PHE A 473 19.98 12.71 14.60
CA PHE A 473 19.30 13.83 15.24
C PHE A 473 19.94 14.09 16.59
N ILE A 474 20.32 15.34 16.85
CA ILE A 474 21.14 15.73 17.98
C ILE A 474 20.48 16.91 18.70
N VAL A 475 20.42 16.82 20.03
CA VAL A 475 20.16 17.98 20.89
C VAL A 475 21.46 18.75 21.07
N ASP A 476 21.50 19.95 20.51
CA ASP A 476 22.63 20.88 20.64
C ASP A 476 22.31 21.84 21.79
N GLN A 477 22.57 21.36 23.01
CA GLN A 477 21.98 21.84 24.27
C GLN A 477 22.27 23.32 24.52
N ASN A 478 23.54 23.71 24.46
CA ASN A 478 23.96 25.08 24.76
C ASN A 478 23.66 26.05 23.62
N ASN A 479 23.53 25.55 22.38
CA ASN A 479 22.99 26.32 21.27
C ASN A 479 21.45 26.36 21.24
N HIS A 480 20.78 25.75 22.22
CA HIS A 480 19.33 25.78 22.42
C HIS A 480 18.52 25.28 21.21
N ARG A 481 19.01 24.26 20.50
CA ARG A 481 18.41 23.80 19.25
C ARG A 481 18.48 22.29 19.08
N ILE A 482 17.67 21.78 18.16
CA ILE A 482 17.80 20.41 17.65
C ILE A 482 18.34 20.48 16.23
N VAL A 483 19.39 19.73 15.95
CA VAL A 483 19.96 19.59 14.60
C VAL A 483 19.72 18.19 14.09
N GLY A 484 19.63 18.02 12.77
CA GLY A 484 19.54 16.71 12.15
C GLY A 484 20.28 16.67 10.82
N SER A 485 20.85 15.51 10.51
CA SER A 485 21.48 15.25 9.22
C SER A 485 20.44 14.86 8.15
N ASN A 486 20.76 15.10 6.89
CA ASN A 486 20.14 14.50 5.72
C ASN A 486 21.22 14.24 4.65
N LEU A 487 20.82 13.88 3.42
CA LEU A 487 21.73 13.74 2.28
C LEU A 487 22.58 14.99 1.99
N ASP A 488 22.07 16.18 2.34
CA ASP A 488 22.74 17.47 2.12
C ASP A 488 23.63 17.91 3.31
N GLY A 489 23.72 17.10 4.37
CA GLY A 489 24.48 17.37 5.59
C GLY A 489 23.61 17.75 6.79
N PHE A 490 24.21 18.41 7.79
CA PHE A 490 23.51 18.80 9.02
C PHE A 490 22.79 20.15 8.86
N ARG A 491 21.59 20.24 9.41
CA ARG A 491 20.82 21.49 9.50
C ARG A 491 20.12 21.64 10.83
N CYS A 492 19.87 22.88 11.23
CA CYS A 492 19.00 23.15 12.35
C CYS A 492 17.54 22.85 12.00
N LEU A 493 16.84 22.15 12.90
CA LEU A 493 15.44 21.75 12.74
C LEU A 493 14.50 22.55 13.63
N ILE A 494 14.88 22.78 14.89
CA ILE A 494 14.05 23.41 15.92
C ILE A 494 14.94 24.31 16.78
N GLY A 495 14.45 25.47 17.22
CA GLY A 495 15.23 26.39 18.07
C GLY A 495 16.27 27.22 17.31
N CYS A 496 16.16 27.31 15.98
CA CYS A 496 17.18 27.96 15.13
C CYS A 496 17.30 29.48 15.32
N TYR A 497 16.33 30.09 16.02
CA TYR A 497 16.30 31.52 16.34
C TYR A 497 16.87 31.83 17.73
N GLY A 498 17.55 30.87 18.35
CA GLY A 498 18.20 31.01 19.65
C GLY A 498 17.28 30.72 20.83
N MET A 499 17.80 31.03 22.02
CA MET A 499 17.15 30.83 23.31
C MET A 499 15.80 31.56 23.41
N GLY A 500 14.80 30.92 23.99
CA GLY A 500 13.57 31.60 24.41
C GLY A 500 12.45 30.65 24.82
N SER A 501 11.26 31.20 25.07
CA SER A 501 10.08 30.47 25.54
C SER A 501 8.92 30.45 24.54
N GLN A 502 9.08 31.09 23.37
CA GLN A 502 8.10 31.02 22.29
C GLN A 502 7.94 29.58 21.78
N SER A 503 6.87 29.30 21.02
CA SER A 503 6.56 27.94 20.53
C SER A 503 7.62 27.38 19.58
N ASN A 504 8.36 28.24 18.89
CA ASN A 504 9.45 27.90 17.97
C ASN A 504 10.87 27.98 18.60
N GLN A 505 10.96 28.32 19.88
CA GLN A 505 12.20 28.48 20.63
C GLN A 505 12.31 27.41 21.72
N LEU A 506 13.54 27.08 22.07
CA LEU A 506 13.88 26.19 23.18
C LEU A 506 14.82 26.93 24.13
N ASN A 507 14.94 26.44 25.35
CA ASN A 507 15.86 26.93 26.35
C ASN A 507 16.56 25.76 27.05
N ASN A 508 17.77 25.48 26.56
CA ASN A 508 18.65 24.41 27.03
C ASN A 508 17.93 23.04 27.00
N PRO A 509 17.49 22.58 25.80
CA PRO A 509 16.86 21.28 25.68
C PRO A 509 17.83 20.16 26.06
N PHE A 510 17.34 19.06 26.64
CA PHE A 510 18.20 17.98 27.14
C PHE A 510 18.06 16.66 26.35
N SER A 511 16.85 16.14 26.22
CA SER A 511 16.55 14.90 25.51
C SER A 511 15.32 15.06 24.60
N PHE A 512 15.16 14.12 23.68
CA PHE A 512 13.99 14.02 22.82
C PHE A 512 13.71 12.57 22.42
N SER A 513 12.48 12.30 22.00
CA SER A 513 12.08 11.01 21.42
C SER A 513 11.04 11.21 20.33
N PHE A 514 10.96 10.24 19.41
CA PHE A 514 9.96 10.23 18.35
C PHE A 514 8.74 9.37 18.73
N ASP A 515 7.57 9.76 18.25
CA ASP A 515 6.45 8.82 18.10
C ASP A 515 6.52 8.09 16.74
N HIS A 516 5.66 7.09 16.55
CA HIS A 516 5.54 6.33 15.30
C HIS A 516 5.19 7.22 14.09
N SER A 517 4.57 8.37 14.30
CA SER A 517 4.21 9.33 13.24
C SER A 517 5.36 10.26 12.84
N GLY A 518 6.46 10.26 13.59
CA GLY A 518 7.61 11.14 13.39
C GLY A 518 7.57 12.46 14.14
N ASN A 519 6.57 12.68 15.00
CA ASN A 519 6.49 13.84 15.88
C ASN A 519 7.61 13.78 16.91
N MET A 520 8.17 14.93 17.29
CA MET A 520 9.26 15.03 18.25
C MET A 520 8.75 15.55 19.59
N PHE A 521 9.02 14.81 20.66
CA PHE A 521 8.78 15.25 22.02
C PHE A 521 10.12 15.64 22.63
N ILE A 522 10.27 16.89 23.04
CA ILE A 522 11.53 17.49 23.49
C ILE A 522 11.38 17.97 24.93
N THR A 523 12.33 17.61 25.79
CA THR A 523 12.43 18.18 27.14
C THR A 523 13.08 19.56 27.04
N ASP A 524 12.29 20.62 27.21
CA ASP A 524 12.74 22.01 27.19
C ASP A 524 13.08 22.44 28.64
N GLN A 525 14.28 22.06 29.09
CA GLN A 525 14.65 21.93 30.50
C GLN A 525 14.46 23.23 31.28
N PHE A 526 15.01 24.35 30.80
CA PHE A 526 14.97 25.62 31.53
C PHE A 526 13.64 26.37 31.37
N ASN A 527 12.83 26.01 30.38
CA ASN A 527 11.44 26.43 30.32
C ASN A 527 10.50 25.51 31.15
N SER A 528 11.02 24.41 31.72
CA SER A 528 10.26 23.44 32.52
C SER A 528 9.00 22.93 31.81
N ARG A 529 9.15 22.51 30.55
CA ARG A 529 8.05 21.97 29.74
C ARG A 529 8.52 20.85 28.82
N ILE A 530 7.56 20.07 28.32
CA ILE A 530 7.73 19.15 27.20
C ILE A 530 7.07 19.78 25.97
N GLN A 531 7.82 19.97 24.89
CA GLN A 531 7.30 20.48 23.62
C GLN A 531 7.11 19.33 22.63
N GLU A 532 5.95 19.28 21.99
CA GLU A 532 5.66 18.41 20.85
C GLU A 532 5.74 19.19 19.54
N PHE A 533 6.60 18.74 18.62
CA PHE A 533 6.68 19.28 17.26
C PHE A 533 6.11 18.28 16.26
N LYS A 534 4.99 18.66 15.65
CA LYS A 534 4.30 17.81 14.68
C LYS A 534 5.10 17.67 13.38
N TYR A 535 5.22 16.43 12.91
CA TYR A 535 5.82 16.11 11.62
C TYR A 535 4.77 16.21 10.51
N LEU A 536 4.99 17.13 9.56
CA LEU A 536 4.11 17.29 8.41
C LEU A 536 4.48 16.21 7.38
N ARG A 537 3.74 15.10 7.40
CA ARG A 537 3.93 13.97 6.47
C ARG A 537 3.82 14.45 5.02
N ARG A 538 4.88 14.28 4.23
CA ARG A 538 4.89 14.49 2.77
C ARG A 538 5.09 13.16 2.06
N LEU A 539 4.54 13.03 0.87
CA LEU A 539 4.74 11.85 0.03
C LEU A 539 5.98 12.06 -0.83
N CYS A 540 6.94 11.15 -0.70
CA CYS A 540 8.23 11.25 -1.38
C CYS A 540 8.27 10.21 -2.49
N VAL A 541 8.66 10.67 -3.68
CA VAL A 541 8.70 9.87 -4.89
C VAL A 541 10.14 9.74 -5.32
N LYS A 542 10.64 8.50 -5.42
CA LYS A 542 11.96 8.22 -6.01
C LYS A 542 11.76 7.46 -7.32
N ALA A 543 12.21 8.05 -8.42
CA ALA A 543 12.29 7.36 -9.70
C ALA A 543 13.56 6.50 -9.73
N ILE A 544 13.41 5.20 -9.98
CA ILE A 544 14.55 4.26 -10.11
C ILE A 544 14.96 4.12 -11.58
N LYS A 545 14.12 4.60 -12.51
CA LYS A 545 14.42 4.72 -13.92
C LYS A 545 14.02 6.10 -14.44
N SER A 546 14.84 6.70 -15.31
CA SER A 546 14.43 7.94 -15.97
C SER A 546 13.30 7.66 -16.95
N GLY A 547 12.21 8.41 -16.91
CA GLY A 547 11.04 8.13 -17.75
C GLY A 547 9.86 9.07 -17.53
N TYR A 548 8.82 8.89 -18.34
CA TYR A 548 7.56 9.60 -18.17
C TYR A 548 6.65 8.88 -17.17
N TYR A 549 6.21 9.63 -16.16
CA TYR A 549 5.36 9.17 -15.07
C TYR A 549 4.08 9.98 -15.00
N SER A 550 2.96 9.28 -14.76
CA SER A 550 1.62 9.82 -14.59
C SER A 550 1.13 9.50 -13.19
N PHE A 551 1.01 10.52 -12.34
CA PHE A 551 0.45 10.43 -11.00
C PHE A 551 -1.05 10.73 -11.09
N ARG A 552 -1.88 9.74 -10.74
CA ARG A 552 -3.32 9.90 -10.68
C ARG A 552 -3.77 9.76 -9.24
N VAL A 553 -4.53 10.71 -8.74
CA VAL A 553 -5.03 10.70 -7.36
C VAL A 553 -6.54 10.66 -7.38
N SER A 554 -7.12 9.80 -6.56
CA SER A 554 -8.57 9.68 -6.37
C SER A 554 -8.88 9.65 -4.88
N GLY A 555 -9.85 10.41 -4.39
CA GLY A 555 -10.15 10.45 -2.96
C GLY A 555 -11.55 10.95 -2.63
N ALA A 556 -11.86 10.96 -1.32
CA ALA A 556 -13.12 11.50 -0.79
C ALA A 556 -13.12 13.04 -0.71
N ILE A 557 -12.00 13.68 -1.04
CA ILE A 557 -11.78 15.13 -1.07
C ILE A 557 -11.25 15.50 -2.46
N ASP A 558 -11.49 16.73 -2.92
CA ASP A 558 -10.93 17.25 -4.17
C ASP A 558 -9.44 17.59 -3.99
N PRO A 559 -8.51 16.72 -4.44
CA PRO A 559 -7.10 16.88 -4.14
C PRO A 559 -6.41 17.68 -5.24
N TYR A 560 -5.59 18.66 -4.84
CA TYR A 560 -4.66 19.40 -5.69
C TYR A 560 -3.25 18.92 -5.41
N GLY A 561 -2.36 19.06 -6.38
CA GLY A 561 -1.05 18.47 -6.27
C GLY A 561 -0.02 19.15 -7.14
N SER A 562 1.18 19.20 -6.59
CA SER A 562 2.35 19.84 -7.18
C SER A 562 3.55 18.93 -6.97
N ILE A 563 4.35 18.74 -8.02
CA ILE A 563 5.59 17.97 -7.97
C ILE A 563 6.77 18.93 -8.02
N TYR A 564 7.69 18.75 -7.08
CA TYR A 564 8.91 19.54 -6.96
C TYR A 564 10.14 18.66 -7.16
N LYS A 565 11.20 19.22 -7.76
CA LYS A 565 12.51 18.60 -7.85
C LYS A 565 13.26 18.79 -6.54
N ASN A 566 13.79 17.72 -5.97
CA ASN A 566 14.56 17.69 -4.71
C ASN A 566 13.72 18.13 -3.49
N LYS A 567 13.40 19.42 -3.37
CA LYS A 567 12.81 20.05 -2.19
C LYS A 567 11.58 20.90 -2.54
N PHE A 568 10.63 20.98 -1.60
CA PHE A 568 9.52 21.95 -1.64
C PHE A 568 9.65 22.94 -0.48
N ASN A 569 9.78 24.23 -0.77
CA ASN A 569 9.85 25.31 0.22
C ASN A 569 8.49 26.05 0.30
N PRO A 570 7.75 26.00 1.43
CA PRO A 570 6.45 26.66 1.54
C PRO A 570 6.55 28.19 1.57
N LEU A 571 7.70 28.76 1.93
CA LEU A 571 7.93 30.21 1.88
C LEU A 571 8.24 30.69 0.44
N HIS A 572 8.73 29.78 -0.40
CA HIS A 572 9.02 30.02 -1.82
C HIS A 572 8.45 28.90 -2.69
N PRO A 573 7.11 28.80 -2.81
CA PRO A 573 6.42 27.65 -3.40
C PRO A 573 6.59 27.52 -4.93
N LEU A 574 7.27 28.46 -5.57
CA LEU A 574 7.63 28.36 -6.99
C LEU A 574 9.06 27.82 -7.19
N GLU A 575 9.85 27.75 -6.11
CA GLU A 575 11.22 27.25 -6.16
C GLU A 575 11.21 25.72 -6.37
N ASN A 576 11.88 25.24 -7.41
CA ASN A 576 11.96 23.83 -7.80
C ASN A 576 10.64 23.17 -8.19
N LEU A 577 9.58 23.95 -8.44
CA LEU A 577 8.32 23.42 -8.96
C LEU A 577 8.54 22.87 -10.38
N LEU A 578 8.20 21.61 -10.61
CA LEU A 578 8.29 20.98 -11.93
C LEU A 578 6.96 20.94 -12.65
N ASN A 579 5.90 20.57 -11.93
CA ASN A 579 4.56 20.50 -12.48
C ASN A 579 3.51 20.68 -11.38
N GLN A 580 2.36 21.23 -11.72
CA GLN A 580 1.21 21.39 -10.82
C GLN A 580 -0.09 21.23 -11.58
N ASP A 581 -1.12 20.73 -10.90
CA ASP A 581 -2.44 20.58 -11.50
C ASP A 581 -3.10 21.96 -11.67
N TYR A 582 -3.47 22.30 -12.90
CA TYR A 582 -3.99 23.62 -13.28
C TYR A 582 -5.53 23.65 -13.40
N VAL A 583 -6.23 22.53 -13.22
CA VAL A 583 -7.63 22.41 -13.67
C VAL A 583 -8.62 22.53 -12.50
N ARG A 584 -9.36 23.64 -12.50
CA ARG A 584 -10.40 23.98 -11.49
C ARG A 584 -11.73 23.21 -11.62
N ASP A 585 -11.87 22.34 -12.64
CA ASP A 585 -13.20 21.93 -13.15
C ASP A 585 -13.48 20.41 -13.23
N SER A 586 -12.65 19.52 -12.67
CA SER A 586 -12.88 18.07 -12.79
C SER A 586 -12.89 17.31 -11.46
N HIS A 587 -14.10 17.12 -10.92
CA HIS A 587 -14.59 15.96 -10.17
C HIS A 587 -13.49 15.00 -9.64
N MET A 588 -13.08 15.18 -8.38
CA MET A 588 -12.45 14.17 -7.50
C MET A 588 -11.19 13.44 -8.00
N GLN A 589 -10.52 13.89 -9.08
CA GLN A 589 -9.32 13.22 -9.58
C GLN A 589 -8.25 14.18 -10.09
N LEU A 590 -7.08 14.14 -9.45
CA LEU A 590 -5.88 14.84 -9.90
C LEU A 590 -5.06 13.98 -10.85
N LYS A 591 -4.49 14.61 -11.89
CA LYS A 591 -3.57 13.96 -12.83
C LYS A 591 -2.35 14.84 -13.11
N LEU A 592 -1.15 14.35 -12.77
CA LEU A 592 0.13 15.00 -13.07
C LEU A 592 0.97 14.09 -13.97
N ASP A 593 1.29 14.57 -15.17
CA ASP A 593 2.18 13.87 -16.11
C ASP A 593 3.53 14.59 -16.14
N ILE A 594 4.63 13.89 -15.89
CA ILE A 594 5.96 14.49 -15.74
C ILE A 594 7.08 13.52 -16.13
N TYR A 595 8.17 14.02 -16.69
CA TYR A 595 9.41 13.27 -16.88
C TYR A 595 10.26 13.33 -15.61
N LEU A 596 10.64 12.18 -15.06
CA LEU A 596 11.50 12.07 -13.89
C LEU A 596 12.85 11.45 -14.29
N ASP A 597 13.92 11.90 -13.66
CA ASP A 597 15.30 11.41 -13.80
C ASP A 597 15.61 10.42 -12.67
N VAL A 598 16.48 9.44 -12.96
CA VAL A 598 17.07 8.52 -11.98
C VAL A 598 17.84 9.25 -10.89
N ASP A 599 17.83 8.69 -9.68
CA ASP A 599 18.57 9.17 -8.50
C ASP A 599 18.22 10.59 -8.03
N ILE A 600 17.11 11.15 -8.54
CA ILE A 600 16.56 12.41 -8.07
C ILE A 600 15.34 12.14 -7.20
N ILE A 601 15.29 12.80 -6.04
CA ILE A 601 14.12 12.75 -5.15
C ILE A 601 13.12 13.79 -5.64
N TYR A 602 11.88 13.37 -5.84
CA TYR A 602 10.78 14.26 -6.20
C TYR A 602 9.79 14.34 -5.04
N VAL A 603 9.29 15.54 -4.76
CA VAL A 603 8.33 15.78 -3.68
C VAL A 603 6.97 16.00 -4.29
N LEU A 604 6.03 15.07 -4.05
CA LEU A 604 4.63 15.25 -4.42
C LEU A 604 3.89 15.86 -3.22
N VAL A 605 3.52 17.13 -3.36
CA VAL A 605 2.72 17.86 -2.36
C VAL A 605 1.27 17.73 -2.77
N MET A 606 0.44 17.19 -1.87
CA MET A 606 -1.02 17.12 -2.04
C MET A 606 -1.68 18.12 -1.10
N THR A 607 -2.67 18.87 -1.59
CA THR A 607 -3.42 19.90 -0.85
C THR A 607 -4.89 19.89 -1.26
N THR A 608 -5.73 20.68 -0.58
CA THR A 608 -7.13 20.92 -0.93
C THR A 608 -7.41 22.42 -0.90
N PHE A 609 -8.43 22.89 -1.60
CA PHE A 609 -8.84 24.30 -1.53
C PHE A 609 -9.54 24.67 -0.22
N ASP A 610 -10.00 23.70 0.57
CA ASP A 610 -10.67 23.94 1.84
C ASP A 610 -9.75 23.71 3.04
N SER A 611 -9.51 24.79 3.81
CA SER A 611 -8.71 24.79 5.03
C SER A 611 -9.25 23.91 6.18
N LYS A 612 -10.49 23.41 6.10
CA LYS A 612 -11.15 22.63 7.18
C LYS A 612 -11.55 21.22 6.79
N VAL A 613 -11.01 20.68 5.69
CA VAL A 613 -11.38 19.34 5.20
C VAL A 613 -10.28 18.32 5.46
N THR A 614 -10.65 17.20 6.07
CA THR A 614 -9.80 16.02 6.26
C THR A 614 -10.45 14.81 5.61
N GLY A 615 -9.73 14.07 4.76
CA GLY A 615 -10.23 12.87 4.12
C GLY A 615 -9.16 12.07 3.39
N GLY A 616 -9.43 10.80 3.13
CA GLY A 616 -8.50 9.89 2.48
C GLY A 616 -8.42 10.06 0.96
N PHE A 617 -7.24 9.79 0.40
CA PHE A 617 -7.00 9.71 -1.04
C PHE A 617 -6.07 8.55 -1.36
N SER A 618 -6.13 8.08 -2.60
CA SER A 618 -5.33 6.99 -3.18
C SER A 618 -4.54 7.54 -4.35
N ILE A 619 -3.27 7.15 -4.47
CA ILE A 619 -2.39 7.55 -5.57
C ILE A 619 -2.07 6.31 -6.41
N VAL A 620 -2.27 6.43 -7.72
CA VAL A 620 -1.88 5.45 -8.73
C VAL A 620 -0.80 6.10 -9.59
N VAL A 621 0.36 5.45 -9.71
CA VAL A 621 1.46 5.92 -10.56
C VAL A 621 1.58 4.99 -11.76
N LEU A 622 1.62 5.56 -12.96
CA LEU A 622 1.78 4.85 -14.22
C LEU A 622 3.06 5.36 -14.90
N GLY A 623 3.98 4.48 -15.25
CA GLY A 623 5.21 4.82 -15.97
C GLY A 623 6.06 3.59 -16.22
N GLU A 624 7.31 3.75 -16.61
CA GLU A 624 8.23 2.62 -16.76
C GLU A 624 8.41 1.93 -15.41
N ASN A 625 8.25 0.59 -15.38
CA ASN A 625 8.29 -0.21 -14.15
C ASN A 625 9.53 0.18 -13.32
N GLU A 626 9.30 0.57 -12.06
CA GLU A 626 10.25 1.00 -11.00
C GLU A 626 10.14 2.50 -10.55
N VAL A 627 9.07 2.84 -9.83
CA VAL A 627 9.00 4.04 -8.96
C VAL A 627 8.67 3.60 -7.55
N ILE A 628 9.45 4.06 -6.58
CA ILE A 628 9.15 3.87 -5.15
C ILE A 628 8.36 5.07 -4.66
N LEU A 629 7.16 4.79 -4.13
CA LEU A 629 6.36 5.74 -3.35
C LEU A 629 6.50 5.37 -1.88
N ASP A 630 7.33 6.12 -1.15
CA ASP A 630 7.49 5.89 0.29
C ASP A 630 6.32 6.56 1.04
N ARG A 631 5.32 5.77 1.45
CA ARG A 631 4.29 6.17 2.41
C ARG A 631 4.74 5.78 3.82
N LEU A 632 5.02 6.78 4.65
CA LEU A 632 5.65 6.58 5.96
C LEU A 632 4.62 6.35 7.07
N SER A 633 4.04 5.14 7.08
CA SER A 633 3.61 4.33 8.25
C SER A 633 2.78 3.14 7.75
N THR A 634 3.13 1.92 8.15
CA THR A 634 2.41 0.68 7.81
C THR A 634 1.21 0.43 8.74
N PRO A 635 0.07 -0.14 8.26
CA PRO A 635 -0.75 -0.97 9.13
C PRO A 635 -0.05 -2.32 9.36
N VAL A 636 -0.11 -2.82 10.59
CA VAL A 636 0.36 -4.14 11.02
C VAL A 636 -0.45 -5.21 10.27
N ASN A 637 0.21 -5.99 9.41
CA ASN A 637 -0.39 -7.18 8.81
C ASN A 637 -0.27 -8.36 9.78
N ILE A 638 -1.33 -8.63 10.54
CA ILE A 638 -1.50 -9.93 11.21
C ILE A 638 -2.11 -10.87 10.16
N GLN A 639 -1.33 -11.82 9.65
CA GLN A 639 -1.87 -12.90 8.82
C GLN A 639 -2.31 -14.06 9.72
N LEU A 640 -3.61 -14.37 9.73
CA LEU A 640 -4.17 -15.59 10.30
C LEU A 640 -4.43 -16.58 9.16
N LYS A 641 -3.93 -17.81 9.28
CA LYS A 641 -4.12 -18.87 8.28
C LYS A 641 -5.08 -19.93 8.83
N TYR A 642 -6.19 -20.16 8.13
CA TYR A 642 -7.16 -21.22 8.41
C TYR A 642 -7.19 -22.21 7.23
N SER A 643 -7.47 -23.48 7.51
CA SER A 643 -7.63 -24.52 6.49
C SER A 643 -8.99 -25.19 6.68
N LEU A 644 -9.79 -25.20 5.62
CA LEU A 644 -11.12 -25.80 5.56
C LEU A 644 -11.12 -26.86 4.47
N LYS A 645 -11.93 -27.91 4.64
CA LYS A 645 -12.06 -29.00 3.67
C LYS A 645 -13.53 -29.24 3.40
N LEU A 646 -13.96 -29.05 2.15
CA LEU A 646 -15.30 -29.45 1.70
C LEU A 646 -15.30 -30.98 1.54
N THR A 647 -16.24 -31.65 2.19
CA THR A 647 -16.48 -33.09 2.03
C THR A 647 -17.91 -33.33 1.57
N ASP A 648 -18.25 -34.57 1.21
CA ASP A 648 -19.62 -34.94 0.84
C ASP A 648 -20.62 -34.76 2.01
N ASP A 649 -20.11 -34.62 3.24
CA ASP A 649 -20.89 -34.32 4.45
C ASP A 649 -21.14 -32.81 4.65
N SER A 650 -20.47 -31.94 3.90
CA SER A 650 -20.63 -30.48 4.04
C SER A 650 -22.06 -30.04 3.64
N PRO A 651 -22.66 -29.08 4.35
CA PRO A 651 -24.01 -28.58 4.04
C PRO A 651 -24.15 -28.07 2.60
N THR A 652 -25.35 -28.13 2.03
CA THR A 652 -25.60 -27.71 0.64
C THR A 652 -26.63 -26.60 0.50
N TYR A 653 -26.49 -25.74 -0.52
CA TYR A 653 -27.48 -24.70 -0.84
C TYR A 653 -27.72 -24.57 -2.36
N TYR A 654 -28.82 -23.91 -2.75
CA TYR A 654 -29.22 -23.69 -4.15
C TYR A 654 -28.58 -22.41 -4.73
N ARG A 655 -27.89 -22.55 -5.87
CA ARG A 655 -27.31 -21.42 -6.62
C ARG A 655 -28.30 -20.79 -7.62
N ASP A 656 -28.85 -21.56 -8.56
CA ASP A 656 -29.44 -21.00 -9.79
C ASP A 656 -30.83 -21.51 -10.17
N CYS A 657 -31.71 -21.82 -9.19
CA CYS A 657 -33.10 -22.30 -9.44
C CYS A 657 -33.27 -23.49 -10.41
N GLN A 658 -32.18 -24.09 -10.92
CA GLN A 658 -32.17 -25.17 -11.90
C GLN A 658 -31.03 -26.18 -11.70
N VAL A 659 -30.09 -25.98 -10.76
CA VAL A 659 -28.95 -26.89 -10.52
C VAL A 659 -28.87 -27.29 -9.04
N PRO A 660 -28.68 -28.59 -8.71
CA PRO A 660 -28.73 -29.05 -7.32
C PRO A 660 -27.47 -28.69 -6.50
N HIS A 661 -27.73 -28.41 -5.21
CA HIS A 661 -26.86 -28.54 -4.03
C HIS A 661 -25.35 -28.28 -4.19
N CYS A 662 -24.90 -27.03 -4.02
CA CYS A 662 -23.48 -26.70 -3.85
C CYS A 662 -23.07 -26.89 -2.38
N HIS A 663 -22.03 -27.68 -2.11
CA HIS A 663 -21.45 -27.83 -0.77
C HIS A 663 -20.79 -26.52 -0.31
N TYR A 664 -20.98 -26.14 0.94
CA TYR A 664 -20.40 -24.94 1.53
C TYR A 664 -19.89 -25.18 2.95
N GLU A 665 -18.94 -24.36 3.37
CA GLU A 665 -18.43 -24.23 4.74
C GLU A 665 -18.49 -22.76 5.14
N THR A 666 -18.76 -22.48 6.41
CA THR A 666 -18.83 -21.11 6.94
C THR A 666 -17.68 -20.83 7.91
N LEU A 667 -17.07 -19.65 7.76
CA LEU A 667 -16.09 -19.13 8.70
C LEU A 667 -16.65 -17.86 9.33
N GLN A 668 -16.86 -17.85 10.64
CA GLN A 668 -17.25 -16.65 11.35
C GLN A 668 -16.01 -15.81 11.67
N ILE A 669 -16.01 -14.56 11.19
CA ILE A 669 -14.90 -13.62 11.40
C ILE A 669 -15.34 -12.56 12.41
N HIS A 670 -14.74 -12.59 13.61
CA HIS A 670 -14.92 -11.53 14.60
C HIS A 670 -13.93 -10.39 14.35
N VAL A 671 -14.46 -9.20 14.07
CA VAL A 671 -13.67 -8.00 13.79
C VAL A 671 -13.71 -7.09 15.01
N ASN A 672 -12.62 -7.08 15.79
CA ASN A 672 -12.54 -6.28 17.02
C ASN A 672 -12.17 -4.80 16.75
N THR A 673 -11.64 -4.48 15.58
CA THR A 673 -11.22 -3.13 15.18
C THR A 673 -11.71 -2.78 13.79
N THR A 674 -12.29 -1.59 13.61
CA THR A 674 -12.81 -1.15 12.29
C THR A 674 -11.65 -0.83 11.35
N GLY A 675 -11.60 -1.48 10.18
CA GLY A 675 -10.53 -1.31 9.19
C GLY A 675 -10.79 -2.03 7.88
N SER A 676 -9.87 -1.92 6.92
CA SER A 676 -9.92 -2.66 5.64
C SER A 676 -9.07 -3.93 5.72
N TYR A 677 -9.66 -5.07 5.38
CA TYR A 677 -9.04 -6.39 5.49
C TYR A 677 -8.91 -7.06 4.11
N ILE A 678 -7.79 -7.72 3.85
CA ILE A 678 -7.57 -8.50 2.62
C ILE A 678 -7.74 -9.98 2.96
N LEU A 679 -8.68 -10.63 2.29
CA LEU A 679 -8.93 -12.07 2.38
C LEU A 679 -8.54 -12.71 1.05
N TRP A 680 -7.62 -13.68 1.10
CA TRP A 680 -7.21 -14.44 -0.07
C TRP A 680 -7.23 -15.93 0.28
N SER A 681 -7.67 -16.75 -0.67
CA SER A 681 -7.71 -18.21 -0.51
C SER A 681 -6.73 -18.84 -1.49
N LYS A 682 -6.02 -19.87 -1.03
CA LYS A 682 -5.22 -20.75 -1.88
C LYS A 682 -5.88 -22.13 -1.85
N SER A 683 -6.66 -22.43 -2.88
CA SER A 683 -7.36 -23.70 -3.05
C SER A 683 -6.78 -24.47 -4.23
N ASN A 684 -6.79 -25.80 -4.13
CA ASN A 684 -6.38 -26.70 -5.22
C ASN A 684 -7.55 -26.99 -6.20
N THR A 685 -8.74 -26.45 -5.91
CA THR A 685 -9.95 -26.53 -6.72
C THR A 685 -10.61 -25.16 -6.82
N ASP A 686 -11.44 -24.94 -7.85
CA ASP A 686 -12.19 -23.69 -8.02
C ASP A 686 -13.13 -23.46 -6.84
N ALA A 687 -12.69 -22.63 -5.89
CA ALA A 687 -13.43 -22.26 -4.70
C ALA A 687 -13.97 -20.84 -4.86
N TYR A 688 -15.24 -20.66 -4.51
CA TYR A 688 -15.91 -19.36 -4.55
C TYR A 688 -16.10 -18.82 -3.13
N GLY A 689 -15.66 -17.59 -2.89
CA GLY A 689 -15.76 -16.92 -1.60
C GLY A 689 -16.86 -15.85 -1.59
N TYR A 690 -17.65 -15.84 -0.52
CA TYR A 690 -18.68 -14.85 -0.26
C TYR A 690 -18.55 -14.31 1.17
N ILE A 691 -18.70 -13.00 1.35
CA ILE A 691 -18.64 -12.37 2.68
C ILE A 691 -20.03 -11.86 3.04
N TYR A 692 -20.56 -12.31 4.18
CA TYR A 692 -21.84 -11.86 4.71
C TYR A 692 -21.64 -11.02 5.98
N LYS A 693 -22.45 -9.98 6.16
CA LYS A 693 -22.50 -9.20 7.40
C LYS A 693 -23.43 -9.90 8.40
N ASN A 694 -22.95 -10.16 9.61
CA ASN A 694 -23.68 -10.94 10.62
C ASN A 694 -23.81 -12.41 10.19
N ASP A 695 -25.03 -12.94 10.02
CA ASP A 695 -25.29 -14.35 9.74
C ASP A 695 -25.59 -14.64 8.27
N PHE A 696 -25.08 -15.76 7.76
CA PHE A 696 -25.47 -16.33 6.47
C PHE A 696 -26.73 -17.18 6.62
N ASN A 697 -27.77 -16.83 5.86
CA ASN A 697 -28.97 -17.67 5.74
C ASN A 697 -29.01 -18.32 4.35
N PRO A 698 -28.86 -19.66 4.23
CA PRO A 698 -28.83 -20.35 2.95
C PRO A 698 -30.17 -20.28 2.17
N LEU A 699 -31.29 -19.96 2.83
CA LEU A 699 -32.59 -19.72 2.17
C LEU A 699 -32.70 -18.31 1.59
N LYS A 700 -31.80 -17.39 1.97
CA LYS A 700 -31.76 -15.98 1.55
C LYS A 700 -30.33 -15.55 1.26
N ALA A 701 -29.64 -16.29 0.39
CA ALA A 701 -28.21 -16.16 0.14
C ALA A 701 -27.75 -14.80 -0.44
N SER A 702 -28.67 -13.86 -0.70
CA SER A 702 -28.38 -12.48 -1.10
C SER A 702 -28.52 -11.47 0.04
N GLU A 703 -29.22 -11.79 1.13
CA GLU A 703 -29.33 -10.89 2.29
C GLU A 703 -27.98 -10.82 3.01
N ASN A 704 -27.59 -9.61 3.43
CA ASN A 704 -26.33 -9.31 4.09
C ASN A 704 -25.02 -9.60 3.31
N LEU A 705 -25.09 -9.98 2.02
CA LEU A 705 -23.91 -10.21 1.19
C LEU A 705 -23.15 -8.90 0.93
N LEU A 706 -21.90 -8.82 1.40
CA LEU A 706 -21.01 -7.67 1.25
C LEU A 706 -20.13 -7.77 -0.01
N LEU A 707 -19.66 -8.97 -0.36
CA LEU A 707 -18.68 -9.16 -1.44
C LEU A 707 -18.78 -10.57 -2.06
N SER A 708 -18.63 -10.68 -3.38
CA SER A 708 -18.49 -11.96 -4.10
C SER A 708 -17.29 -11.92 -5.05
N HIS A 709 -16.52 -13.00 -5.11
CA HIS A 709 -15.39 -13.14 -6.04
C HIS A 709 -15.50 -14.47 -6.82
N GLY A 710 -15.50 -14.40 -8.16
CA GLY A 710 -15.32 -15.56 -9.04
C GLY A 710 -16.48 -15.98 -9.97
N GLY A 711 -17.59 -15.27 -10.10
CA GLY A 711 -18.63 -15.64 -11.08
C GLY A 711 -19.68 -14.54 -11.27
N PRO A 712 -20.47 -14.55 -12.36
CA PRO A 712 -21.41 -13.47 -12.66
C PRO A 712 -22.35 -13.26 -11.48
N LYS A 713 -22.69 -11.99 -11.20
CA LYS A 713 -23.69 -11.61 -10.19
C LYS A 713 -24.92 -12.51 -10.37
N GLN A 714 -25.15 -13.41 -9.43
CA GLN A 714 -26.32 -14.24 -9.45
C GLN A 714 -27.52 -13.32 -9.23
N SER A 715 -28.39 -13.32 -10.24
CA SER A 715 -29.69 -12.68 -10.25
C SER A 715 -30.46 -13.13 -9.02
N SER A 716 -30.71 -12.20 -8.10
CA SER A 716 -31.80 -12.39 -7.16
C SER A 716 -33.06 -12.66 -7.98
N CYS A 717 -33.72 -13.77 -7.68
CA CYS A 717 -34.99 -14.13 -8.29
C CYS A 717 -36.05 -13.13 -7.77
N VAL A 718 -36.02 -11.92 -8.29
CA VAL A 718 -37.04 -10.89 -8.10
C VAL A 718 -37.81 -10.85 -9.41
N ILE A 719 -39.08 -11.23 -9.32
CA ILE A 719 -40.04 -11.41 -10.43
C ILE A 719 -40.19 -10.15 -11.32
N GLY A 720 -39.60 -9.02 -10.94
CA GLY A 720 -39.61 -7.75 -11.68
C GLY A 720 -38.48 -7.53 -12.72
N ASP A 721 -37.44 -8.36 -12.80
CA ASP A 721 -36.31 -8.13 -13.73
C ASP A 721 -36.40 -8.94 -15.06
N GLN A 722 -37.51 -9.65 -15.28
CA GLN A 722 -37.76 -10.35 -16.56
C GLN A 722 -38.53 -9.54 -17.62
N CYS A 723 -38.77 -8.24 -17.37
CA CYS A 723 -39.00 -7.27 -18.45
C CYS A 723 -37.64 -6.68 -18.84
N ASN A 724 -37.15 -7.12 -20.00
CA ASN A 724 -35.79 -6.88 -20.49
C ASN A 724 -35.40 -5.40 -20.40
N VAL A 725 -34.14 -5.11 -20.03
CA VAL A 725 -33.51 -3.78 -19.84
C VAL A 725 -33.59 -2.86 -21.09
N TYR A 726 -34.17 -3.36 -22.17
CA TYR A 726 -34.33 -2.69 -23.43
C TYR A 726 -35.42 -1.59 -23.48
N MET A 727 -35.98 -1.13 -22.36
CA MET A 727 -37.03 -0.07 -22.35
C MET A 727 -36.84 1.11 -21.40
N LYS A 728 -35.65 1.28 -20.79
CA LYS A 728 -35.34 2.46 -19.95
C LYS A 728 -35.00 3.70 -20.80
N GLY A 729 -35.95 4.62 -20.91
CA GLY A 729 -35.79 5.99 -21.40
C GLY A 729 -36.37 6.99 -20.39
N ILE A 730 -36.18 8.30 -20.61
CA ILE A 730 -36.27 9.44 -19.66
C ILE A 730 -37.68 9.72 -19.07
N GLY A 731 -38.63 8.78 -19.12
CA GLY A 731 -39.93 8.90 -18.47
C GLY A 731 -39.94 8.26 -17.09
N LEU A 732 -39.65 9.04 -16.04
CA LEU A 732 -39.90 8.68 -14.64
C LEU A 732 -41.37 8.27 -14.47
N THR A 733 -41.64 7.00 -14.21
CA THR A 733 -42.96 6.56 -13.73
C THR A 733 -42.78 5.98 -12.35
N LEU A 734 -43.39 6.64 -11.35
CA LEU A 734 -43.94 6.18 -10.07
C LEU A 734 -43.48 4.82 -9.49
N ASP A 735 -43.44 3.77 -10.31
CA ASP A 735 -42.92 2.44 -10.01
C ASP A 735 -41.46 2.43 -9.52
N ASP A 736 -40.58 3.30 -10.02
CA ASP A 736 -39.18 3.36 -9.55
C ASP A 736 -39.04 4.08 -8.19
N ILE A 737 -39.98 4.96 -7.82
CA ILE A 737 -39.94 5.70 -6.54
C ILE A 737 -40.61 4.89 -5.42
N LEU A 738 -41.63 4.11 -5.76
CA LEU A 738 -42.40 3.35 -4.77
C LEU A 738 -41.92 1.89 -4.62
N ARG A 739 -40.98 1.44 -5.46
CA ARG A 739 -40.50 0.04 -5.54
C ARG A 739 -39.96 -0.50 -4.22
N ASP A 740 -39.31 0.35 -3.44
CA ASP A 740 -38.66 -0.03 -2.18
C ASP A 740 -39.55 0.18 -0.95
N GLU A 741 -40.70 0.88 -1.08
CA GLU A 741 -41.64 1.13 0.02
C GLU A 741 -42.88 0.22 0.01
N LEU A 742 -43.07 -0.57 -1.05
CA LEU A 742 -44.24 -1.43 -1.25
C LEU A 742 -44.13 -2.74 -0.47
N GLN A 743 -45.06 -2.98 0.47
CA GLN A 743 -45.16 -4.26 1.17
C GLN A 743 -46.16 -5.22 0.48
N PRO A 744 -45.75 -6.47 0.18
CA PRO A 744 -46.63 -7.45 -0.45
C PRO A 744 -47.71 -7.97 0.52
N ASN A 745 -48.90 -8.29 -0.02
CA ASN A 745 -50.06 -8.88 0.68
C ASN A 745 -50.74 -8.01 1.76
N THR A 746 -50.56 -6.68 1.72
CA THR A 746 -51.25 -5.72 2.61
C THR A 746 -52.26 -4.84 1.87
N VAL A 747 -53.46 -4.67 2.43
CA VAL A 747 -54.56 -3.86 1.87
C VAL A 747 -54.13 -2.39 1.73
N LEU A 748 -54.57 -1.71 0.66
CA LEU A 748 -54.14 -0.34 0.29
C LEU A 748 -54.25 0.69 1.44
N ASN A 749 -55.27 0.58 2.30
CA ASN A 749 -55.43 1.46 3.48
C ASN A 749 -54.33 1.30 4.53
N ASN A 750 -53.53 0.25 4.49
CA ASN A 750 -52.42 -0.01 5.42
C ASN A 750 -51.04 0.16 4.77
N GLN A 751 -50.96 0.60 3.50
CA GLN A 751 -49.70 0.92 2.82
C GLN A 751 -49.11 2.27 3.30
N SER A 752 -47.86 2.54 2.94
CA SER A 752 -47.14 3.78 3.30
C SER A 752 -47.90 5.03 2.81
N PHE A 753 -47.69 6.16 3.49
CA PHE A 753 -48.31 7.43 3.13
C PHE A 753 -47.96 7.85 1.68
N SER A 754 -46.72 7.61 1.26
CA SER A 754 -46.21 7.87 -0.10
C SER A 754 -47.05 7.16 -1.16
N ILE A 755 -47.40 5.89 -0.92
CA ILE A 755 -48.22 5.08 -1.84
C ILE A 755 -49.66 5.59 -1.90
N LYS A 756 -50.25 5.95 -0.75
CA LYS A 756 -51.62 6.51 -0.69
C LYS A 756 -51.71 7.87 -1.38
N LEU A 757 -50.72 8.73 -1.17
CA LEU A 757 -50.63 10.04 -1.80
C LEU A 757 -50.47 9.92 -3.32
N SER A 758 -49.63 8.99 -3.77
CA SER A 758 -49.41 8.68 -5.18
C SER A 758 -50.69 8.15 -5.87
N ALA A 759 -51.41 7.23 -5.21
CA ALA A 759 -52.70 6.76 -5.69
C ALA A 759 -53.74 7.90 -5.76
N GLY A 760 -53.80 8.77 -4.75
CA GLY A 760 -54.67 9.94 -4.73
C GLY A 760 -54.37 10.93 -5.85
N LEU A 761 -53.10 11.26 -6.08
CA LEU A 761 -52.67 12.13 -7.17
C LEU A 761 -53.04 11.58 -8.55
N THR A 762 -52.92 10.28 -8.75
CA THR A 762 -53.29 9.61 -10.02
C THR A 762 -54.79 9.72 -10.29
N ILE A 763 -55.63 9.59 -9.26
CA ILE A 763 -57.09 9.78 -9.36
C ILE A 763 -57.43 11.24 -9.71
N ILE A 764 -56.75 12.22 -9.10
CA ILE A 764 -56.95 13.65 -9.40
C ILE A 764 -56.57 13.98 -10.84
N MET A 765 -55.43 13.47 -11.32
CA MET A 765 -54.99 13.65 -12.71
C MET A 765 -55.98 13.05 -13.71
N PHE A 766 -56.60 11.90 -13.37
CA PHE A 766 -57.65 11.29 -14.18
C PHE A 766 -58.89 12.19 -14.30
N VAL A 767 -59.41 12.70 -13.18
CA VAL A 767 -60.61 13.56 -13.18
C VAL A 767 -60.35 14.85 -13.96
N ALA A 768 -59.18 15.47 -13.76
CA ALA A 768 -58.79 16.67 -14.50
C ALA A 768 -58.65 16.42 -16.02
N GLY A 769 -58.05 15.29 -16.41
CA GLY A 769 -57.91 14.89 -17.81
C GLY A 769 -59.24 14.62 -18.50
N LEU A 770 -60.16 13.92 -17.83
CA LEU A 770 -61.51 13.63 -18.35
C LEU A 770 -62.30 14.91 -18.58
N ILE A 771 -62.25 15.86 -17.63
CA ILE A 771 -62.90 17.17 -17.76
C ILE A 771 -62.36 17.94 -18.97
N ASN A 772 -61.04 17.93 -19.17
CA ASN A 772 -60.40 18.65 -20.28
C ASN A 772 -60.75 18.05 -21.66
N SER A 773 -60.86 16.72 -21.76
CA SER A 773 -61.32 16.05 -22.99
C SER A 773 -62.79 16.39 -23.32
N ILE A 774 -63.66 16.48 -22.31
CA ILE A 774 -65.07 16.84 -22.50
C ILE A 774 -65.21 18.31 -22.95
N LEU A 775 -64.49 19.24 -22.33
CA LEU A 775 -64.45 20.66 -22.71
C LEU A 775 -63.94 20.87 -24.15
N SER A 776 -62.94 20.09 -24.57
CA SER A 776 -62.37 20.14 -25.92
C SER A 776 -63.34 19.60 -26.99
N PHE A 777 -64.16 18.60 -26.64
CA PHE A 777 -65.21 18.09 -27.53
C PHE A 777 -66.38 19.07 -27.69
N ILE A 778 -66.78 19.75 -26.60
CA ILE A 778 -67.85 20.76 -26.62
C ILE A 778 -67.45 21.97 -27.47
N THR A 779 -66.19 22.42 -27.37
CA THR A 779 -65.69 23.55 -28.19
C THR A 779 -65.62 23.24 -29.69
N PHE A 780 -65.47 21.97 -30.08
CA PHE A 780 -65.49 21.55 -31.49
C PHE A 780 -66.90 21.58 -32.12
N GLN A 781 -67.98 21.43 -31.34
CA GLN A 781 -69.35 21.45 -31.87
C GLN A 781 -69.84 22.86 -32.26
N HIS A 782 -69.15 23.93 -31.85
CA HIS A 782 -69.46 25.28 -32.32
C HIS A 782 -68.98 25.47 -33.77
N LYS A 783 -69.94 25.69 -34.69
CA LYS A 783 -69.81 25.69 -36.16
C LYS A 783 -68.77 26.65 -36.76
N ASP A 784 -68.23 27.59 -35.99
CA ASP A 784 -67.25 28.57 -36.47
C ASP A 784 -65.80 28.03 -36.47
N SER A 785 -65.54 26.88 -35.82
CA SER A 785 -64.21 26.26 -35.76
C SER A 785 -63.91 25.29 -36.92
N GLN A 786 -64.91 24.94 -37.74
CA GLN A 786 -64.77 23.97 -38.84
C GLN A 786 -64.23 24.59 -40.15
N GLN A 787 -64.16 25.92 -40.26
CA GLN A 787 -63.71 26.60 -41.49
C GLN A 787 -62.22 27.02 -41.49
N VAL A 788 -61.48 26.72 -40.41
CA VAL A 788 -60.04 26.96 -40.32
C VAL A 788 -59.34 25.61 -40.12
N GLY A 789 -58.23 25.36 -40.83
CA GLY A 789 -57.54 24.06 -40.88
C GLY A 789 -57.15 23.44 -39.54
N CYS A 790 -57.15 24.22 -38.45
CA CYS A 790 -56.83 23.78 -37.09
C CYS A 790 -57.86 22.85 -36.43
N GLY A 791 -59.12 22.78 -36.91
CA GLY A 791 -60.17 21.99 -36.24
C GLY A 791 -59.89 20.48 -36.19
N MET A 792 -59.19 19.94 -37.20
CA MET A 792 -58.85 18.52 -37.28
C MET A 792 -57.73 18.11 -36.29
N TYR A 793 -56.76 19.01 -36.03
CA TYR A 793 -55.64 18.72 -35.12
C TYR A 793 -56.04 18.78 -33.64
N LEU A 794 -56.96 19.69 -33.28
CA LEU A 794 -57.52 19.74 -31.93
C LEU A 794 -58.38 18.51 -31.61
N LEU A 795 -59.16 18.03 -32.60
CA LEU A 795 -59.91 16.77 -32.48
C LEU A 795 -58.96 15.58 -32.33
N ALA A 796 -57.92 15.51 -33.17
CA ALA A 796 -56.92 14.45 -33.11
C ALA A 796 -56.17 14.44 -31.76
N SER A 797 -55.75 15.61 -31.25
CA SER A 797 -55.10 15.74 -29.95
C SER A 797 -56.01 15.32 -28.80
N SER A 798 -57.30 15.71 -28.85
CA SER A 798 -58.27 15.31 -27.82
C SER A 798 -58.48 13.79 -27.80
N ILE A 799 -58.50 13.15 -28.97
CA ILE A 799 -58.60 11.69 -29.10
C ILE A 799 -57.33 10.99 -28.61
N THR A 800 -56.14 11.49 -28.94
CA THR A 800 -54.86 10.90 -28.49
C THR A 800 -54.66 11.04 -26.98
N SER A 801 -55.03 12.17 -26.41
CA SER A 801 -55.05 12.38 -24.95
C SER A 801 -55.99 11.39 -24.24
N LEU A 802 -57.19 11.16 -24.77
CA LEU A 802 -58.15 10.21 -24.20
C LEU A 802 -57.66 8.76 -24.28
N LEU A 803 -57.04 8.38 -25.40
CA LEU A 803 -56.43 7.06 -25.59
C LEU A 803 -55.24 6.84 -24.65
N ALA A 804 -54.39 7.85 -24.46
CA ALA A 804 -53.28 7.78 -23.51
C ALA A 804 -53.78 7.58 -22.06
N ILE A 805 -54.79 8.34 -21.63
CA ILE A 805 -55.39 8.22 -20.29
C ILE A 805 -56.01 6.83 -20.09
N SER A 806 -56.69 6.30 -21.11
CA SER A 806 -57.29 4.96 -21.07
C SER A 806 -56.24 3.85 -20.97
N MET A 807 -55.12 3.98 -21.66
CA MET A 807 -54.00 3.04 -21.56
C MET A 807 -53.29 3.10 -20.20
N PHE A 808 -53.21 4.26 -19.56
CA PHE A 808 -52.72 4.39 -18.18
C PHE A 808 -53.64 3.65 -17.19
N ILE A 809 -54.96 3.71 -17.38
CA ILE A 809 -55.93 2.98 -16.55
C ILE A 809 -55.78 1.47 -16.71
N ILE A 810 -55.61 0.99 -17.95
CA ILE A 810 -55.36 -0.43 -18.21
C ILE A 810 -54.05 -0.88 -17.54
N LYS A 811 -52.99 -0.08 -17.60
CA LYS A 811 -51.71 -0.36 -16.92
C LYS A 811 -51.89 -0.43 -15.39
N PHE A 812 -52.65 0.50 -14.81
CA PHE A 812 -52.93 0.54 -13.37
C PHE A 812 -53.71 -0.69 -12.90
N TRP A 813 -54.80 -1.06 -13.58
CA TRP A 813 -55.59 -2.24 -13.22
C TRP A 813 -54.85 -3.56 -13.49
N PHE A 814 -53.98 -3.62 -14.52
CA PHE A 814 -53.10 -4.75 -14.75
C PHE A 814 -52.16 -4.98 -13.54
N VAL A 815 -51.56 -3.92 -13.00
CA VAL A 815 -50.72 -4.00 -11.79
C VAL A 815 -51.55 -4.43 -10.57
N VAL A 816 -52.71 -3.82 -10.34
CA VAL A 816 -53.60 -4.18 -9.22
C VAL A 816 -54.06 -5.65 -9.30
N LEU A 817 -54.42 -6.14 -10.48
CA LEU A 817 -54.85 -7.53 -10.70
C LEU A 817 -53.70 -8.54 -10.53
N THR A 818 -52.46 -8.18 -10.88
CA THR A 818 -51.30 -9.04 -10.58
C THR A 818 -51.01 -9.18 -9.08
N HIS A 819 -51.54 -8.29 -8.24
CA HIS A 819 -51.30 -8.27 -6.80
C HIS A 819 -52.40 -8.90 -5.92
N ILE A 820 -53.62 -9.14 -6.44
CA ILE A 820 -54.78 -9.63 -5.64
C ILE A 820 -54.93 -11.18 -5.64
N ASN A 821 -53.89 -11.92 -6.05
CA ASN A 821 -53.77 -13.40 -6.05
C ASN A 821 -54.51 -14.14 -7.18
N VAL A 822 -53.73 -14.78 -8.08
CA VAL A 822 -53.88 -16.12 -8.70
C VAL A 822 -52.87 -16.17 -9.86
N SER A 823 -51.96 -17.15 -9.81
CA SER A 823 -50.83 -17.40 -10.72
C SER A 823 -50.96 -16.79 -12.14
N THR A 824 -50.33 -15.65 -12.36
CA THR A 824 -50.20 -15.07 -13.70
C THR A 824 -49.08 -15.78 -14.45
N SER A 825 -49.43 -16.44 -15.56
CA SER A 825 -48.44 -17.14 -16.38
C SER A 825 -47.41 -16.16 -16.97
N LEU A 826 -46.16 -16.60 -17.10
CA LEU A 826 -45.03 -15.82 -17.59
C LEU A 826 -45.27 -15.20 -18.98
N SER A 827 -46.13 -15.82 -19.80
CA SER A 827 -46.55 -15.33 -21.12
C SER A 827 -47.44 -14.10 -21.06
N VAL A 828 -48.29 -13.95 -20.03
CA VAL A 828 -49.15 -12.78 -19.83
C VAL A 828 -48.34 -11.55 -19.39
N LEU A 829 -47.35 -11.76 -18.51
CA LEU A 829 -46.40 -10.71 -18.09
C LEU A 829 -45.50 -10.24 -19.24
N ARG A 830 -45.00 -11.16 -20.09
CA ARG A 830 -44.29 -10.80 -21.33
C ARG A 830 -45.18 -10.06 -22.32
N GLY A 831 -46.44 -10.47 -22.46
CA GLY A 831 -47.43 -9.79 -23.29
C GLY A 831 -47.64 -8.34 -22.86
N GLY A 832 -47.78 -8.08 -21.56
CA GLY A 832 -47.95 -6.73 -20.99
C GLY A 832 -46.76 -5.81 -21.26
N CYS A 833 -45.53 -6.26 -20.97
CA CYS A 833 -44.32 -5.47 -21.20
C CYS A 833 -44.00 -5.26 -22.69
N ALA A 834 -44.33 -6.20 -23.58
CA ALA A 834 -44.06 -6.06 -25.01
C ALA A 834 -45.09 -5.19 -25.76
N SER A 835 -46.30 -5.00 -25.22
CA SER A 835 -47.40 -4.34 -25.94
C SER A 835 -47.88 -3.04 -25.32
N ILE A 836 -48.10 -2.97 -24.00
CA ILE A 836 -48.75 -1.81 -23.36
C ILE A 836 -47.82 -0.59 -23.34
N GLU A 837 -46.54 -0.82 -23.02
CA GLU A 837 -45.57 0.26 -22.82
C GLU A 837 -45.09 0.94 -24.11
N PRO A 838 -44.83 0.21 -25.22
CA PRO A 838 -44.53 0.85 -26.51
C PRO A 838 -45.74 1.59 -27.09
N ILE A 839 -46.95 1.05 -26.93
CA ILE A 839 -48.20 1.68 -27.39
C ILE A 839 -48.50 2.95 -26.59
N LEU A 840 -48.31 2.93 -25.27
CA LEU A 840 -48.47 4.11 -24.42
C LEU A 840 -47.47 5.22 -24.78
N LYS A 841 -46.19 4.87 -25.00
CA LYS A 841 -45.18 5.83 -25.48
C LYS A 841 -45.55 6.40 -26.85
N LEU A 842 -46.03 5.57 -27.78
CA LEU A 842 -46.48 6.01 -29.10
C LEU A 842 -47.60 7.05 -28.98
N PHE A 843 -48.59 6.84 -28.11
CA PHE A 843 -49.67 7.81 -27.90
C PHE A 843 -49.22 9.10 -27.23
N LEU A 844 -48.33 9.04 -26.23
CA LEU A 844 -47.77 10.24 -25.58
C LEU A 844 -46.91 11.08 -26.54
N TYR A 845 -46.13 10.44 -27.40
CA TYR A 845 -45.36 11.14 -28.43
C TYR A 845 -46.28 11.76 -29.49
N LEU A 846 -47.29 11.04 -29.97
CA LEU A 846 -48.27 11.58 -30.91
C LEU A 846 -49.00 12.80 -30.32
N ASP A 847 -49.39 12.75 -29.05
CA ASP A 847 -50.07 13.85 -28.36
C ASP A 847 -49.16 15.08 -28.18
N GLY A 848 -47.93 14.89 -27.73
CA GLY A 848 -46.95 15.98 -27.61
C GLY A 848 -46.64 16.68 -28.94
N TRP A 849 -46.55 15.91 -30.04
CA TRP A 849 -46.32 16.45 -31.38
C TRP A 849 -47.55 17.15 -31.96
N LEU A 850 -48.77 16.62 -31.74
CA LEU A 850 -50.01 17.29 -32.15
C LEU A 850 -50.19 18.64 -31.43
N ASN A 851 -49.88 18.69 -30.13
CA ASN A 851 -49.88 19.93 -29.36
C ASN A 851 -48.83 20.93 -29.84
N ALA A 852 -47.63 20.46 -30.25
CA ALA A 852 -46.61 21.31 -30.86
C ALA A 852 -47.05 21.88 -32.23
N CYS A 853 -47.70 21.09 -33.08
CA CYS A 853 -48.27 21.56 -34.35
C CYS A 853 -49.33 22.64 -34.15
N VAL A 854 -50.24 22.45 -33.18
CA VAL A 854 -51.25 23.47 -32.82
C VAL A 854 -50.60 24.74 -32.28
N ALA A 855 -49.53 24.62 -31.49
CA ALA A 855 -48.77 25.77 -30.97
C ALA A 855 -48.03 26.54 -32.06
N VAL A 856 -47.40 25.86 -33.03
CA VAL A 856 -46.70 26.47 -34.16
C VAL A 856 -47.69 27.18 -35.09
N GLU A 857 -48.85 26.57 -35.39
CA GLU A 857 -49.87 27.18 -36.25
C GLU A 857 -50.52 28.41 -35.59
N ARG A 858 -50.80 28.34 -34.28
CA ARG A 858 -51.24 29.51 -33.49
C ARG A 858 -50.19 30.61 -33.45
N ALA A 859 -48.90 30.27 -33.32
CA ALA A 859 -47.81 31.25 -33.38
C ALA A 859 -47.71 31.92 -34.75
N THR A 860 -47.92 31.19 -35.86
CA THR A 860 -47.93 31.74 -37.22
C THR A 860 -49.16 32.59 -37.55
N LEU A 861 -50.32 32.34 -36.93
CA LEU A 861 -51.53 33.17 -37.08
C LEU A 861 -51.47 34.48 -36.28
N ILE A 862 -50.60 34.57 -35.27
CA ILE A 862 -50.42 35.75 -34.41
C ILE A 862 -49.42 36.76 -35.02
N PHE A 863 -48.47 36.31 -35.86
CA PHE A 863 -47.59 37.20 -36.65
C PHE A 863 -48.31 37.73 -37.91
N LYS A 864 -49.17 38.73 -37.75
CA LYS A 864 -49.85 39.42 -38.86
C LYS A 864 -48.84 40.10 -39.79
N GLY A 865 -48.82 39.70 -41.07
CA GLY A 865 -48.18 40.49 -42.13
C GLY A 865 -47.85 39.81 -43.47
N VAL A 866 -48.08 38.51 -43.66
CA VAL A 866 -47.69 37.81 -44.92
C VAL A 866 -48.89 37.07 -45.51
N ASN A 867 -49.15 37.27 -46.81
CA ASN A 867 -50.18 36.59 -47.60
C ASN A 867 -50.01 35.07 -47.47
N PHE A 868 -50.92 34.42 -46.73
CA PHE A 868 -50.88 32.98 -46.47
C PHE A 868 -51.38 32.21 -47.70
N ASP A 869 -50.46 31.61 -48.45
CA ASP A 869 -50.79 30.74 -49.58
C ASP A 869 -51.34 29.39 -49.07
N LYS A 870 -52.68 29.28 -49.09
CA LYS A 870 -53.43 28.07 -48.70
C LYS A 870 -53.00 26.82 -49.50
N LYS A 871 -52.49 26.95 -50.73
CA LYS A 871 -51.98 25.80 -51.51
C LYS A 871 -50.60 25.37 -51.01
N LYS A 872 -49.73 26.34 -50.71
CA LYS A 872 -48.36 26.08 -50.20
C LYS A 872 -48.38 25.48 -48.79
N SER A 873 -49.28 25.95 -47.92
CA SER A 873 -49.51 25.36 -46.59
C SER A 873 -50.03 23.92 -46.65
N LYS A 874 -51.03 23.63 -47.51
CA LYS A 874 -51.52 22.26 -47.72
C LYS A 874 -50.44 21.33 -48.30
N PHE A 875 -49.56 21.86 -49.15
CA PHE A 875 -48.43 21.10 -49.70
C PHE A 875 -47.40 20.77 -48.63
N ILE A 876 -47.00 21.75 -47.81
CA ILE A 876 -46.06 21.56 -46.70
C ILE A 876 -46.64 20.57 -45.69
N ALA A 877 -47.92 20.70 -45.30
CA ALA A 877 -48.57 19.76 -44.41
C ALA A 877 -48.57 18.32 -44.97
N ARG A 878 -48.81 18.13 -46.27
CA ARG A 878 -48.73 16.81 -46.92
C ARG A 878 -47.31 16.24 -46.94
N GLN A 879 -46.30 17.06 -47.19
CA GLN A 879 -44.89 16.64 -47.19
C GLN A 879 -44.41 16.28 -45.78
N THR A 880 -44.81 17.06 -44.76
CA THR A 880 -44.52 16.76 -43.36
C THR A 880 -45.17 15.45 -42.92
N ILE A 881 -46.41 15.16 -43.34
CA ILE A 881 -47.10 13.88 -43.08
C ILE A 881 -46.40 12.69 -43.76
N LEU A 882 -45.80 12.87 -44.95
CA LEU A 882 -45.07 11.83 -45.68
C LEU A 882 -43.68 11.52 -45.09
N ILE A 883 -42.99 12.54 -44.56
CA ILE A 883 -41.64 12.39 -43.97
C ILE A 883 -41.72 11.86 -42.53
N LEU A 884 -42.83 12.09 -41.84
CA LEU A 884 -43.02 11.76 -40.41
C LEU A 884 -42.79 10.28 -40.03
N PRO A 885 -43.31 9.28 -40.79
CA PRO A 885 -43.08 7.88 -40.48
C PRO A 885 -41.60 7.52 -40.55
N PHE A 886 -40.84 8.12 -41.48
CA PHE A 886 -39.40 7.90 -41.60
C PHE A 886 -38.60 8.48 -40.44
N CYS A 887 -39.01 9.63 -39.89
CA CYS A 887 -38.38 10.21 -38.70
C CYS A 887 -38.66 9.37 -37.44
N ILE A 888 -39.90 8.88 -37.28
CA ILE A 888 -40.28 7.98 -36.17
C ILE A 888 -39.55 6.65 -36.29
N PHE A 889 -39.45 6.09 -37.50
CA PHE A 889 -38.71 4.85 -37.74
C PHE A 889 -37.19 5.04 -37.57
N GLY A 890 -36.66 6.22 -37.95
CA GLY A 890 -35.26 6.58 -37.78
C GLY A 890 -34.82 6.71 -36.32
N THR A 891 -35.66 7.24 -35.43
CA THR A 891 -35.38 7.29 -33.99
C THR A 891 -35.46 5.90 -33.35
N LEU A 892 -36.42 5.07 -33.76
CA LEU A 892 -36.52 3.66 -33.38
C LEU A 892 -35.29 2.84 -33.83
N ILE A 893 -34.80 3.04 -35.06
CA ILE A 893 -33.60 2.37 -35.58
C ILE A 893 -32.32 2.88 -34.90
N HIS A 894 -32.17 4.18 -34.66
CA HIS A 894 -30.99 4.74 -33.99
C HIS A 894 -30.81 4.16 -32.58
N GLU A 895 -31.89 3.98 -31.83
CA GLU A 895 -31.87 3.38 -30.48
C GLU A 895 -31.56 1.87 -30.49
N LEU A 896 -32.01 1.15 -31.53
CA LEU A 896 -31.69 -0.26 -31.79
C LEU A 896 -30.23 -0.47 -32.25
N ALA A 897 -29.67 0.44 -33.06
CA ALA A 897 -28.31 0.34 -33.59
C ALA A 897 -27.23 0.69 -32.55
N PHE A 898 -27.42 1.75 -31.74
CA PHE A 898 -26.48 2.13 -30.68
C PHE A 898 -26.39 1.10 -29.54
N ARG A 899 -27.40 0.24 -29.38
CA ARG A 899 -27.40 -0.85 -28.41
C ARG A 899 -26.65 -2.12 -28.86
N ARG A 900 -26.48 -2.35 -30.16
CA ARG A 900 -25.66 -3.47 -30.67
C ARG A 900 -24.15 -3.18 -30.67
N LEU A 901 -23.73 -1.92 -30.67
CA LEU A 901 -22.31 -1.50 -30.65
C LEU A 901 -21.61 -1.71 -29.29
N PHE A 902 -22.33 -2.05 -28.21
CA PHE A 902 -21.76 -2.27 -26.87
C PHE A 902 -21.77 -3.74 -26.42
N VAL A 903 -22.03 -4.70 -27.32
CA VAL A 903 -22.02 -6.13 -27.01
C VAL A 903 -21.26 -6.88 -28.13
N TYR A 904 -20.18 -7.59 -27.75
CA TYR A 904 -19.10 -8.26 -28.54
C TYR A 904 -17.88 -7.35 -28.88
N GLU A 905 -16.60 -7.67 -28.58
CA GLU A 905 -15.89 -8.92 -28.21
C GLU A 905 -14.49 -8.65 -27.56
N ALA A 906 -13.83 -9.71 -27.06
CA ALA A 906 -12.57 -9.75 -26.27
C ALA A 906 -11.23 -9.60 -27.08
N ALA A 907 -10.10 -9.51 -26.37
CA ALA A 907 -8.68 -9.23 -26.77
C ALA A 907 -8.00 -10.27 -27.72
N PRO A 908 -6.68 -10.23 -28.09
CA PRO A 908 -5.61 -9.19 -28.19
C PRO A 908 -4.84 -9.14 -29.56
N GLY A 909 -4.13 -8.04 -29.88
CA GLY A 909 -2.92 -8.05 -30.76
C GLY A 909 -3.00 -7.47 -32.19
N MET A 910 -2.02 -6.59 -32.50
CA MET A 910 -1.56 -6.03 -33.80
C MET A 910 -2.20 -4.74 -34.42
N ILE A 911 -1.42 -3.66 -34.30
CA ILE A 911 -0.94 -2.66 -35.31
C ILE A 911 -1.96 -1.71 -36.01
N LYS A 912 -1.83 -0.41 -35.64
CA LYS A 912 -1.85 0.92 -36.37
C LYS A 912 -2.47 1.04 -37.80
N PRO A 913 -2.84 2.25 -38.33
CA PRO A 913 -2.90 3.63 -37.80
C PRO A 913 -4.13 4.48 -38.28
N ILE A 914 -4.05 5.82 -38.08
CA ILE A 914 -4.76 6.94 -38.77
C ILE A 914 -6.21 7.16 -38.28
N GLY A 915 -6.70 8.33 -37.90
CA GLY A 915 -6.28 9.73 -37.94
C GLY A 915 -7.59 10.55 -37.81
N SER A 916 -7.58 11.61 -37.01
CA SER A 916 -8.61 12.68 -36.91
C SER A 916 -10.08 12.29 -36.66
N ALA A 917 -10.55 12.45 -35.41
CA ALA A 917 -11.83 13.08 -35.09
C ALA A 917 -11.94 13.31 -33.57
N GLU A 918 -11.74 14.57 -33.15
CA GLU A 918 -12.37 15.11 -31.95
C GLU A 918 -13.91 14.96 -32.07
N ILE A 919 -14.59 14.80 -30.92
CA ILE A 919 -15.85 15.45 -30.52
C ILE A 919 -16.68 14.51 -29.60
N CYS A 920 -16.93 15.02 -28.38
CA CYS A 920 -18.00 14.68 -27.40
C CYS A 920 -17.88 13.46 -26.45
N LYS A 921 -17.50 13.75 -25.18
CA LYS A 921 -17.83 12.95 -23.98
C LYS A 921 -19.20 13.37 -23.39
N LYS A 922 -20.18 12.47 -23.50
CA LYS A 922 -21.26 12.03 -22.57
C LYS A 922 -22.00 12.93 -21.56
N LYS A 923 -21.68 14.21 -21.28
CA LYS A 923 -22.48 15.05 -20.34
C LYS A 923 -23.35 16.14 -20.99
N GLU A 924 -23.45 16.16 -22.30
CA GLU A 924 -24.35 17.07 -23.04
C GLU A 924 -25.31 16.35 -24.01
N LEU A 925 -25.79 15.13 -23.75
CA LEU A 925 -26.72 14.50 -24.72
C LEU A 925 -28.07 15.24 -24.83
N GLY A 926 -28.62 15.78 -23.74
CA GLY A 926 -29.84 16.60 -23.79
C GLY A 926 -29.66 17.97 -24.44
N ILE A 927 -28.47 18.58 -24.26
CA ILE A 927 -28.15 19.92 -24.79
C ILE A 927 -27.68 19.84 -26.25
N CYS A 928 -26.96 18.79 -26.65
CA CYS A 928 -26.68 18.50 -28.07
C CYS A 928 -27.95 18.19 -28.85
N TYR A 929 -28.93 17.47 -28.28
CA TYR A 929 -30.18 17.14 -28.97
C TYR A 929 -31.09 18.37 -29.13
N MET A 930 -31.20 19.24 -28.10
CA MET A 930 -31.85 20.55 -28.24
C MET A 930 -31.10 21.46 -29.23
N LYS A 931 -29.77 21.52 -29.20
CA LYS A 931 -28.98 22.30 -30.17
C LYS A 931 -29.14 21.79 -31.60
N LEU A 932 -29.27 20.47 -31.82
CA LEU A 932 -29.51 19.86 -33.13
C LEU A 932 -30.94 20.16 -33.63
N GLN A 933 -31.97 20.08 -32.78
CA GLN A 933 -33.34 20.46 -33.14
C GLN A 933 -33.47 21.96 -33.42
N ILE A 934 -32.81 22.82 -32.64
CA ILE A 934 -32.77 24.27 -32.86
C ILE A 934 -31.96 24.61 -34.11
N SER A 935 -30.88 23.87 -34.43
CA SER A 935 -30.12 24.04 -35.67
C SER A 935 -30.93 23.64 -36.89
N LEU A 936 -31.61 22.48 -36.86
CA LEU A 936 -32.48 22.03 -37.94
C LEU A 936 -33.68 22.97 -38.14
N LEU A 937 -34.24 23.52 -37.07
CA LEU A 937 -35.29 24.53 -37.14
C LEU A 937 -34.75 25.85 -37.73
N LYS A 938 -33.53 26.28 -37.37
CA LYS A 938 -32.85 27.45 -37.94
C LYS A 938 -32.47 27.27 -39.41
N ASP A 939 -32.07 26.06 -39.81
CA ASP A 939 -31.72 25.74 -41.20
C ASP A 939 -32.96 25.57 -42.07
N PHE A 940 -34.06 25.03 -41.53
CA PHE A 940 -35.37 25.01 -42.18
C PHE A 940 -35.93 26.44 -42.37
N ILE A 941 -35.80 27.31 -41.36
CA ILE A 941 -36.17 28.74 -41.47
C ILE A 941 -35.26 29.48 -42.47
N ARG A 942 -33.95 29.20 -42.51
CA ARG A 942 -33.01 29.78 -43.49
C ARG A 942 -33.26 29.29 -44.92
N TRP A 943 -33.61 28.02 -45.11
CA TRP A 943 -33.99 27.46 -46.41
C TRP A 943 -35.32 28.03 -46.90
N HIS A 944 -36.28 28.21 -46.00
CA HIS A 944 -37.57 28.84 -46.30
C HIS A 944 -37.40 30.32 -46.70
N ASN A 945 -36.52 31.06 -46.02
CA ASN A 945 -36.20 32.46 -46.35
C ASN A 945 -35.32 32.63 -47.61
N LYS A 946 -34.62 31.59 -48.08
CA LYS A 946 -33.86 31.61 -49.36
C LYS A 946 -34.69 31.17 -50.57
N SER A 947 -35.92 30.69 -50.37
CA SER A 947 -36.84 30.24 -51.41
C SER A 947 -38.20 30.96 -51.40
N ALA A 948 -38.29 32.07 -50.65
CA ALA A 948 -39.40 33.01 -50.61
C ALA A 948 -39.09 34.27 -51.43
#